data_AF-A0A2E2B6I8-F1
#
_entry.id   AF-A0A2E2B6I8-F1
#
_cell.length_a   1.000
_cell.length_b   1.000
_cell.length_c   1.000
_cell.angle_alpha   90.00
_cell.angle_beta   90.00
_cell.angle_gamma   90.00
#
_symmetry.space_group_name_H-M   'P 1'
#
loop_
_entity.id
_entity.type
_entity.pdbx_description
1 polymer ?
#
loop_
_entity_poly.entity_id
_entity_poly.type
_entity_poly.pdbx_seq_one_letter_code
_entity_poly.pdbx_strand_id
1 'polypeptide(L)'
;MGLLSCVFLLVAFSAKAQAVHVVPSVFSDAVADLSQWTSVDGGLPQLVTSDANVAHVPYMTLNNGLVCKTLNHPITQSFELTVRLRHTTYQRGLWIGIFDDTGRQGYAALWDSSSSTAYSGQGYVNIRRYDLASEINYWNEPSTIISANASSGHVVTDTRFAVFSLRWDAASHELTLLVDGQVKATCNDVNFESFSRIYLKGNGLCYFDDIQLKSGFEPAMRCTVPRLIEEDMTDLNNWEGIDGGNPQLITTDAEVPHVPYMKLNNALAMTKLNFPLKQNFDLTVRLRHTTYQRGLWIGMFDAQGKNGYAAHWDSSSSTAYNGQGYLNIRKFNLTSEIDYWNQGSSIISDNIASGHLVTDPRFVLMSLKWDHRSGTLTLSIDGQVKLTCTDTDVSSFSRVYLKANDNCYFDDVTLTTGRDSDNLLVHEMFNQGGLAHDGTIDAMPLTSPWTVENGTVQQVVDGDDRIVYFSGDKSRAAMPTPEIGTVEAYSKLIVGFDIKRTNASGNGGGVFLLDDHGQGYGFFVELAADSYNRTTLKCVQTFDNAQSFTVLAHKTWSGVTGTDMHHVSFTCDRNTGEVSAIIDKNAPQTLGTGLLPDELGLATRLVLFNQYANTIRMDNLTVIRIPADHLNVLDYGVLADGHSANPTDNAAAFEDAIDDAIDQELPLYIPAGVYGYWSMLSMDSIDVIGAGATTVMASGNQTSSVLQITGNAPSLVGINMQGVGTQRFSYPQANGIWAYQATDFIISACQVHGPGGAGIFIHNNNVDGIVCGNFVDSSWADAIHHTGTTSYIQTIANQVHNPGDDQIAVVSYGSSSICHHIEAFCNDLHKQTWGRGMTVVGGYTITYARNEIEKPISAAVYIASESSYNTDEWYDIVIAENVIRDAVWANGDSDPETSASHPAIMLYGRTDFPGCDAIINNNRLYIAYNRGVVIGSQTYDIILKDNYFQGITSTGIYANGTTDAQILDNTFNEIGSYAMFIDNACQGNMLIAGNQLTNINANNTTTYIDVINVRSNSALATIEISNNNYDNPAGYIMERYIENHLPAAQSTLINNTTSTSEPIWQAP
;
A
#
# COMPACT_ATOMS: atom_id res chain seq x y z
N MET A 1 -24.43 -9.12 -73.63
CA MET A 1 -25.31 -9.77 -72.64
C MET A 1 -24.64 -9.49 -71.29
N GLY A 2 -24.98 -8.46 -70.50
CA GLY A 2 -26.26 -8.17 -69.88
C GLY A 2 -26.17 -8.34 -68.35
N LEU A 3 -26.01 -7.21 -67.61
CA LEU A 3 -26.63 -6.87 -66.29
C LEU A 3 -26.29 -7.77 -65.06
N LEU A 4 -25.74 -7.36 -63.89
CA LEU A 4 -26.00 -6.32 -62.86
C LEU A 4 -24.69 -6.15 -62.00
N SER A 5 -24.21 -4.97 -61.60
CA SER A 5 -24.54 -4.16 -60.38
C SER A 5 -24.21 -4.78 -59.01
N CYS A 6 -23.20 -4.23 -58.31
CA CYS A 6 -23.06 -3.97 -56.84
C CYS A 6 -21.58 -3.62 -56.53
N VAL A 7 -21.18 -2.35 -56.48
CA VAL A 7 -21.00 -1.54 -55.25
C VAL A 7 -20.39 -2.33 -54.08
N PHE A 8 -19.07 -2.31 -53.97
CA PHE A 8 -18.38 -2.55 -52.69
C PHE A 8 -17.83 -1.21 -52.18
N LEU A 9 -18.40 -0.77 -51.08
CA LEU A 9 -17.99 0.36 -50.28
C LEU A 9 -16.65 -0.02 -49.62
N LEU A 10 -15.54 0.55 -50.08
CA LEU A 10 -14.25 0.44 -49.40
C LEU A 10 -14.27 1.42 -48.22
N VAL A 11 -14.76 0.98 -47.06
CA VAL A 11 -14.55 1.72 -45.81
C VAL A 11 -13.11 1.44 -45.39
N ALA A 12 -12.21 2.37 -45.69
CA ALA A 12 -10.89 2.40 -45.10
C ALA A 12 -11.06 2.70 -43.61
N PHE A 13 -11.13 1.66 -42.77
CA PHE A 13 -10.77 1.82 -41.36
C PHE A 13 -9.25 1.94 -41.31
N SER A 14 -8.77 3.18 -41.35
CA SER A 14 -7.47 3.53 -40.78
C SER A 14 -7.59 3.34 -39.27
N ALA A 15 -7.34 2.12 -38.80
CA ALA A 15 -6.93 1.93 -37.42
C ALA A 15 -5.49 2.48 -37.36
N LYS A 16 -5.35 3.78 -37.09
CA LYS A 16 -4.15 4.28 -36.44
C LYS A 16 -4.10 3.56 -35.10
N ALA A 17 -3.31 2.51 -35.00
CA ALA A 17 -2.85 2.03 -33.72
C ALA A 17 -2.00 3.18 -33.15
N GLN A 18 -2.62 3.99 -32.27
CA GLN A 18 -1.87 4.89 -31.42
C GLN A 18 -1.09 4.00 -30.45
N ALA A 19 0.21 3.87 -30.70
CA ALA A 19 1.15 3.56 -29.65
C ALA A 19 0.96 4.63 -28.57
N VAL A 20 0.40 4.24 -27.44
CA VAL A 20 0.31 5.12 -26.27
C VAL A 20 1.60 4.90 -25.49
N HIS A 21 2.60 5.72 -25.83
CA HIS A 21 3.68 6.07 -24.91
C HIS A 21 3.05 6.67 -23.64
N VAL A 22 3.37 6.12 -22.47
CA VAL A 22 2.90 6.66 -21.18
C VAL A 22 4.12 7.06 -20.37
N VAL A 23 4.55 8.31 -20.52
CA VAL A 23 5.49 8.95 -19.59
C VAL A 23 4.67 9.88 -18.69
N PRO A 24 4.70 9.72 -17.36
CA PRO A 24 4.26 10.75 -16.43
C PRO A 24 5.02 12.04 -16.71
N SER A 25 4.43 13.04 -17.39
CA SER A 25 5.06 14.36 -17.46
C SER A 25 4.88 15.06 -16.12
N VAL A 26 5.99 15.34 -15.43
CA VAL A 26 6.00 16.23 -14.26
C VAL A 26 6.63 17.58 -14.65
N PHE A 27 5.91 18.67 -14.40
CA PHE A 27 6.47 20.02 -14.44
C PHE A 27 6.48 20.56 -13.02
N SER A 28 7.63 20.98 -12.51
CA SER A 28 7.75 21.63 -11.20
C SER A 28 8.55 22.91 -11.36
N ASP A 29 8.02 24.02 -10.85
CA ASP A 29 8.63 25.34 -10.88
C ASP A 29 8.39 26.06 -9.56
N ALA A 30 9.43 26.12 -8.73
CA ALA A 30 9.50 26.99 -7.55
C ALA A 30 9.61 28.49 -7.91
N VAL A 31 9.38 28.83 -9.18
CA VAL A 31 9.38 30.17 -9.74
C VAL A 31 10.72 30.89 -9.59
N ALA A 32 11.84 30.16 -9.60
CA ALA A 32 13.18 30.74 -9.49
C ALA A 32 13.65 31.38 -10.82
N ASP A 33 13.09 30.95 -11.96
CA ASP A 33 13.37 31.48 -13.28
C ASP A 33 12.06 31.86 -13.99
N LEU A 34 11.90 33.15 -14.32
CA LEU A 34 10.72 33.62 -15.06
C LEU A 34 10.83 33.45 -16.57
N SER A 35 11.99 33.08 -17.11
CA SER A 35 12.22 32.94 -18.55
C SER A 35 11.36 31.85 -19.19
N GLN A 36 10.94 30.88 -18.40
CA GLN A 36 10.04 29.80 -18.81
C GLN A 36 8.58 30.24 -18.99
N TRP A 37 8.19 31.43 -18.50
CA TRP A 37 6.84 31.97 -18.62
C TRP A 37 6.75 33.02 -19.73
N THR A 38 5.84 32.79 -20.67
CA THR A 38 5.55 33.74 -21.76
C THR A 38 4.41 34.66 -21.34
N SER A 39 4.62 35.97 -21.42
CA SER A 39 3.52 36.93 -21.22
C SER A 39 2.55 36.86 -22.38
N VAL A 40 1.26 36.72 -22.06
CA VAL A 40 0.16 36.66 -23.02
C VAL A 40 -0.54 38.02 -23.10
N ASP A 41 -0.92 38.57 -21.95
CA ASP A 41 -1.61 39.87 -21.85
C ASP A 41 -1.29 40.58 -20.52
N GLY A 42 -1.33 41.91 -20.54
CA GLY A 42 -1.21 42.75 -19.36
C GLY A 42 0.20 42.87 -18.76
N GLY A 43 0.28 42.89 -17.43
CA GLY A 43 1.53 43.07 -16.69
C GLY A 43 2.47 41.87 -16.80
N LEU A 44 3.78 42.13 -16.93
CA LEU A 44 4.81 41.09 -16.94
C LEU A 44 4.96 40.43 -15.55
N PRO A 45 5.27 39.12 -15.50
CA PRO A 45 5.61 38.47 -14.24
C PRO A 45 6.89 39.10 -13.67
N GLN A 46 6.95 39.31 -12.36
CA GLN A 46 8.15 39.81 -11.67
C GLN A 46 8.54 38.90 -10.52
N LEU A 47 9.85 38.65 -10.40
CA LEU A 47 10.42 37.80 -9.36
C LEU A 47 10.57 38.62 -8.08
N VAL A 48 10.03 38.12 -6.98
CA VAL A 48 10.27 38.70 -5.65
C VAL A 48 11.32 37.86 -4.95
N THR A 49 12.44 38.49 -4.64
CA THR A 49 13.57 37.86 -3.94
C THR A 49 13.69 38.32 -2.48
N SER A 50 12.79 39.20 -2.02
CA SER A 50 12.70 39.63 -0.62
C SER A 50 11.29 40.15 -0.30
N ASP A 51 10.63 39.62 0.72
CA ASP A 51 9.40 40.16 1.30
C ASP A 51 9.38 39.92 2.80
N ALA A 52 9.23 40.98 3.60
CA ALA A 52 9.22 40.87 5.06
C ALA A 52 7.98 40.14 5.61
N ASN A 53 6.93 39.96 4.79
CA ASN A 53 5.67 39.34 5.20
C ASN A 53 5.53 37.90 4.74
N VAL A 54 6.51 37.34 4.02
CA VAL A 54 6.50 35.97 3.52
C VAL A 54 7.82 35.34 3.94
N ALA A 55 7.76 34.22 4.68
CA ALA A 55 8.93 33.57 5.24
C ALA A 55 9.86 32.93 4.18
N HIS A 56 9.33 32.64 2.98
CA HIS A 56 10.07 32.06 1.87
C HIS A 56 10.09 32.99 0.65
N VAL A 57 11.24 33.02 -0.01
CA VAL A 57 11.51 33.67 -1.30
C VAL A 57 12.50 32.77 -2.06
N PRO A 58 12.50 32.75 -3.40
CA PRO A 58 11.75 33.62 -4.30
C PRO A 58 10.30 33.18 -4.57
N TYR A 59 9.48 34.07 -5.13
CA TYR A 59 8.15 33.74 -5.69
C TYR A 59 7.76 34.71 -6.84
N MET A 60 6.73 34.36 -7.63
CA MET A 60 6.22 35.20 -8.73
C MET A 60 5.23 36.25 -8.25
N THR A 61 5.27 37.43 -8.84
CA THR A 61 4.16 38.38 -8.81
C THR A 61 3.61 38.62 -10.20
N LEU A 62 2.29 38.77 -10.29
CA LEU A 62 1.60 39.13 -11.52
C LEU A 62 0.58 40.22 -11.21
N ASN A 63 0.64 41.35 -11.92
CA ASN A 63 -0.23 42.50 -11.67
C ASN A 63 -1.04 42.86 -12.92
N ASN A 64 -2.34 42.53 -12.92
CA ASN A 64 -3.20 42.65 -14.10
C ASN A 64 -2.57 41.97 -15.32
N GLY A 65 -2.18 40.71 -15.17
CA GLY A 65 -1.41 39.97 -16.16
C GLY A 65 -1.91 38.54 -16.35
N LEU A 66 -1.54 37.99 -17.51
CA LEU A 66 -1.77 36.63 -17.92
C LEU A 66 -0.47 36.10 -18.54
N VAL A 67 0.00 34.97 -18.03
CA VAL A 67 1.21 34.29 -18.52
C VAL A 67 0.89 32.85 -18.86
N CYS A 68 1.66 32.26 -19.76
CA CYS A 68 1.56 30.86 -20.12
C CYS A 68 2.91 30.15 -20.12
N LYS A 69 2.88 28.85 -19.81
CA LYS A 69 3.98 27.91 -19.98
C LYS A 69 3.50 26.82 -20.94
N THR A 70 4.24 26.59 -22.01
CA THR A 70 4.03 25.42 -22.87
C THR A 70 4.73 24.22 -22.24
N LEU A 71 4.01 23.11 -22.11
CA LEU A 71 4.54 21.83 -21.63
C LEU A 71 5.36 21.17 -22.73
N ASN A 72 6.35 20.38 -22.34
CA ASN A 72 7.20 19.68 -23.30
C ASN A 72 6.44 18.56 -24.01
N HIS A 73 5.41 18.01 -23.36
CA HIS A 73 4.55 16.95 -23.89
C HIS A 73 3.07 17.23 -23.55
N PRO A 74 2.14 16.83 -24.42
CA PRO A 74 0.72 16.85 -24.09
C PRO A 74 0.40 15.80 -23.02
N ILE A 75 -0.40 16.19 -22.04
CA ILE A 75 -0.96 15.32 -21.02
C ILE A 75 -2.31 14.82 -21.51
N THR A 76 -2.43 13.50 -21.69
CA THR A 76 -3.69 12.82 -22.08
C THR A 76 -4.25 11.90 -21.01
N GLN A 77 -3.61 11.91 -19.85
CA GLN A 77 -3.88 11.06 -18.70
C GLN A 77 -4.28 11.92 -17.51
N SER A 78 -4.67 11.28 -16.40
CA SER A 78 -5.02 11.98 -15.17
C SER A 78 -3.92 12.97 -14.76
N PHE A 79 -4.29 14.13 -14.24
CA PHE A 79 -3.34 15.15 -13.80
C PHE A 79 -3.67 15.72 -12.44
N GLU A 80 -2.67 16.31 -11.79
CA GLU A 80 -2.80 17.19 -10.64
C GLU A 80 -1.95 18.46 -10.87
N LEU A 81 -2.60 19.62 -10.95
CA LEU A 81 -1.96 20.93 -11.00
C LEU A 81 -2.05 21.60 -9.62
N THR A 82 -0.93 21.64 -8.91
CA THR A 82 -0.77 22.27 -7.59
C THR A 82 -0.05 23.61 -7.70
N VAL A 83 -0.54 24.64 -7.02
CA VAL A 83 0.08 25.97 -6.97
C VAL A 83 -0.14 26.62 -5.62
N ARG A 84 0.88 27.27 -5.06
CA ARG A 84 0.73 28.18 -3.92
C ARG A 84 0.28 29.55 -4.42
N LEU A 85 -0.87 30.03 -3.93
CA LEU A 85 -1.50 31.27 -4.38
C LEU A 85 -1.75 32.24 -3.23
N ARG A 86 -1.57 33.54 -3.46
CA ARG A 86 -1.95 34.58 -2.50
C ARG A 86 -2.58 35.82 -3.14
N HIS A 87 -3.67 36.28 -2.53
CA HIS A 87 -4.28 37.58 -2.81
C HIS A 87 -3.61 38.69 -2.02
N THR A 88 -3.50 39.87 -2.62
CA THR A 88 -3.03 41.06 -1.89
C THR A 88 -4.10 42.15 -1.80
N THR A 89 -5.02 42.18 -2.75
CA THR A 89 -6.08 43.21 -2.82
C THR A 89 -7.43 42.62 -3.16
N TYR A 90 -8.46 43.47 -3.02
CA TYR A 90 -9.81 43.22 -3.49
C TYR A 90 -9.82 43.01 -5.00
N GLN A 91 -10.01 41.78 -5.48
CA GLN A 91 -9.88 41.52 -6.92
C GLN A 91 -10.71 40.34 -7.45
N ARG A 92 -11.07 40.43 -8.74
CA ARG A 92 -11.82 39.40 -9.46
C ARG A 92 -10.90 38.39 -10.11
N GLY A 93 -11.00 37.13 -9.71
CA GLY A 93 -10.53 35.99 -10.48
C GLY A 93 -9.02 35.90 -10.62
N LEU A 94 -8.36 35.59 -9.51
CA LEU A 94 -7.07 34.92 -9.50
C LEU A 94 -7.32 33.47 -9.92
N TRP A 95 -6.67 32.97 -10.97
CA TRP A 95 -6.87 31.58 -11.38
C TRP A 95 -5.63 30.94 -11.99
N ILE A 96 -5.60 29.62 -11.88
CA ILE A 96 -4.61 28.71 -12.49
C ILE A 96 -5.37 27.75 -13.40
N GLY A 97 -4.82 27.42 -14.56
CA GLY A 97 -5.49 26.51 -15.47
C GLY A 97 -4.57 25.78 -16.42
N ILE A 98 -5.09 24.69 -16.95
CA ILE A 98 -4.39 23.80 -17.88
C ILE A 98 -5.23 23.64 -19.15
N PHE A 99 -4.60 23.79 -20.30
CA PHE A 99 -5.22 23.98 -21.60
C PHE A 99 -4.56 23.15 -22.67
N ASP A 100 -5.26 22.92 -23.77
CA ASP A 100 -4.77 22.30 -24.99
C ASP A 100 -3.61 23.08 -25.65
N ASP A 101 -3.02 22.49 -26.69
CA ASP A 101 -1.94 23.08 -27.47
C ASP A 101 -2.36 24.35 -28.22
N THR A 102 -3.67 24.59 -28.39
CA THR A 102 -4.21 25.80 -29.01
C THR A 102 -4.50 26.93 -28.01
N GLY A 103 -4.49 26.65 -26.71
CA GLY A 103 -4.88 27.59 -25.66
C GLY A 103 -6.35 27.99 -25.70
N ARG A 104 -7.22 27.19 -26.32
CA ARG A 104 -8.66 27.47 -26.48
C ARG A 104 -9.51 26.70 -25.49
N GLN A 105 -9.07 25.48 -25.18
CA GLN A 105 -9.84 24.50 -24.44
C GLN A 105 -9.07 24.10 -23.18
N GLY A 106 -9.72 24.13 -22.02
CA GLY A 106 -9.05 23.82 -20.77
C GLY A 106 -9.88 24.03 -19.52
N TYR A 107 -9.30 23.62 -18.40
CA TYR A 107 -9.90 23.75 -17.07
C TYR A 107 -9.10 24.72 -16.22
N ALA A 108 -9.78 25.44 -15.32
CA ALA A 108 -9.12 26.35 -14.38
C ALA A 108 -9.76 26.32 -13.00
N ALA A 109 -8.93 26.44 -11.96
CA ALA A 109 -9.35 26.72 -10.60
C ALA A 109 -9.31 28.23 -10.36
N LEU A 110 -10.44 28.81 -9.99
CA LEU A 110 -10.59 30.24 -9.72
C LEU A 110 -10.75 30.51 -8.23
N TRP A 111 -10.06 31.53 -7.73
CA TRP A 111 -10.30 32.17 -6.43
C TRP A 111 -10.71 33.64 -6.62
N ASP A 112 -11.87 34.00 -6.07
CA ASP A 112 -12.47 35.31 -6.25
C ASP A 112 -12.75 36.00 -4.89
N SER A 113 -12.28 37.23 -4.78
CA SER A 113 -12.41 38.08 -3.59
C SER A 113 -13.15 39.39 -3.89
N SER A 114 -13.95 39.44 -4.95
CA SER A 114 -14.51 40.67 -5.51
C SER A 114 -15.74 41.25 -4.83
N SER A 115 -16.04 40.82 -3.61
CA SER A 115 -16.98 41.49 -2.71
C SER A 115 -16.27 41.82 -1.41
N SER A 116 -16.72 42.85 -0.68
CA SER A 116 -16.01 43.28 0.53
C SER A 116 -15.99 42.18 1.58
N THR A 117 -17.08 41.42 1.67
CA THR A 117 -17.23 40.25 2.53
C THR A 117 -16.35 39.07 2.09
N ALA A 118 -16.17 38.89 0.77
CA ALA A 118 -15.28 37.87 0.24
C ALA A 118 -13.81 38.21 0.54
N TYR A 119 -13.40 39.47 0.35
CA TYR A 119 -12.04 39.93 0.64
C TYR A 119 -11.70 39.93 2.13
N SER A 120 -12.62 40.38 2.99
CA SER A 120 -12.42 40.31 4.45
C SER A 120 -12.65 38.91 5.03
N GLY A 121 -12.90 37.92 4.18
CA GLY A 121 -13.21 36.54 4.55
C GLY A 121 -12.35 35.56 3.75
N GLN A 122 -12.94 34.45 3.32
CA GLN A 122 -12.23 33.38 2.60
C GLN A 122 -12.35 33.48 1.07
N GLY A 123 -13.11 34.43 0.55
CA GLY A 123 -13.45 34.45 -0.88
C GLY A 123 -14.27 33.22 -1.28
N TYR A 124 -14.39 33.00 -2.59
CA TYR A 124 -15.00 31.77 -3.11
C TYR A 124 -14.16 31.15 -4.22
N VAL A 125 -14.24 29.83 -4.32
CA VAL A 125 -13.54 29.02 -5.31
C VAL A 125 -14.51 28.22 -6.17
N ASN A 126 -14.13 27.97 -7.42
CA ASN A 126 -14.86 27.11 -8.35
C ASN A 126 -13.94 26.59 -9.47
N ILE A 127 -14.39 25.53 -10.13
CA ILE A 127 -13.81 24.97 -11.34
C ILE A 127 -14.49 25.60 -12.56
N ARG A 128 -13.69 26.03 -13.53
CA ARG A 128 -14.14 26.68 -14.76
C ARG A 128 -13.70 25.92 -15.98
N ARG A 129 -14.56 25.89 -16.99
CA ARG A 129 -14.30 25.40 -18.34
C ARG A 129 -14.11 26.56 -19.30
N TYR A 130 -13.05 26.50 -20.07
CA TYR A 130 -12.81 27.37 -21.22
C TYR A 130 -13.00 26.54 -22.48
N ASP A 131 -13.89 27.00 -23.35
CA ASP A 131 -14.14 26.41 -24.67
C ASP A 131 -14.32 27.58 -25.65
N LEU A 132 -13.19 28.13 -26.09
CA LEU A 132 -13.12 29.40 -26.79
C LEU A 132 -13.03 29.22 -28.30
N ALA A 133 -13.60 30.17 -29.04
CA ALA A 133 -13.48 30.21 -30.50
C ALA A 133 -12.05 30.58 -30.98
N SER A 134 -11.28 31.24 -30.13
CA SER A 134 -9.90 31.69 -30.37
C SER A 134 -9.05 31.42 -29.15
N GLU A 135 -7.73 31.32 -29.35
CA GLU A 135 -6.76 31.17 -28.26
C GLU A 135 -6.98 32.26 -27.19
N ILE A 136 -6.74 31.92 -25.93
CA ILE A 136 -6.72 32.89 -24.84
C ILE A 136 -5.71 34.00 -25.19
N ASN A 137 -6.22 35.21 -25.43
CA ASN A 137 -5.41 36.38 -25.73
C ASN A 137 -5.62 37.52 -24.73
N TYR A 138 -6.62 37.40 -23.87
CA TYR A 138 -6.96 38.42 -22.88
C TYR A 138 -7.18 37.80 -21.51
N TRP A 139 -6.79 38.49 -20.44
CA TRP A 139 -6.98 37.99 -19.08
C TRP A 139 -8.46 37.92 -18.63
N ASN A 140 -9.39 38.46 -19.43
CA ASN A 140 -10.82 38.54 -19.14
C ASN A 140 -11.70 37.70 -20.09
N GLU A 141 -11.12 36.70 -20.77
CA GLU A 141 -11.87 35.77 -21.62
C GLU A 141 -13.03 35.10 -20.86
N PRO A 142 -14.17 34.84 -21.52
CA PRO A 142 -15.32 34.23 -20.90
C PRO A 142 -15.04 32.75 -20.58
N SER A 143 -15.65 32.26 -19.51
CA SER A 143 -15.53 30.87 -19.06
C SER A 143 -16.88 30.40 -18.51
N THR A 144 -17.13 29.10 -18.54
CA THR A 144 -18.30 28.50 -17.88
C THR A 144 -17.90 27.98 -16.50
N ILE A 145 -18.66 28.32 -15.45
CA ILE A 145 -18.49 27.68 -14.14
C ILE A 145 -19.13 26.29 -14.20
N ILE A 146 -18.35 25.24 -13.91
CA ILE A 146 -18.81 23.84 -14.03
C ILE A 146 -18.91 23.13 -12.67
N SER A 147 -18.46 23.75 -11.58
CA SER A 147 -18.68 23.30 -10.21
C SER A 147 -19.54 24.28 -9.40
N ALA A 148 -20.05 23.87 -8.24
CA ALA A 148 -20.62 24.81 -7.28
C ALA A 148 -19.56 25.81 -6.78
N ASN A 149 -20.00 27.01 -6.37
CA ASN A 149 -19.14 27.93 -5.62
C ASN A 149 -18.99 27.40 -4.19
N ALA A 150 -17.74 27.30 -3.73
CA ALA A 150 -17.42 26.94 -2.35
C ALA A 150 -16.58 28.04 -1.69
N SER A 151 -16.58 28.09 -0.36
CA SER A 151 -15.56 28.89 0.34
C SER A 151 -14.19 28.27 0.11
N SER A 152 -13.12 29.06 -0.02
CA SER A 152 -11.76 28.52 -0.13
C SER A 152 -11.31 27.83 1.16
N GLY A 153 -11.89 28.18 2.32
CA GLY A 153 -11.37 27.78 3.64
C GLY A 153 -10.12 28.58 4.08
N HIS A 154 -9.46 29.28 3.17
CA HIS A 154 -8.27 30.09 3.42
C HIS A 154 -8.61 31.58 3.42
N VAL A 155 -8.20 32.32 4.45
CA VAL A 155 -8.51 33.76 4.55
C VAL A 155 -7.77 34.53 3.46
N VAL A 156 -8.48 35.33 2.66
CA VAL A 156 -7.92 36.05 1.50
C VAL A 156 -6.78 37.01 1.90
N THR A 157 -6.84 37.57 3.10
CA THR A 157 -5.83 38.47 3.65
C THR A 157 -4.75 37.77 4.47
N ASP A 158 -4.72 36.43 4.52
CA ASP A 158 -3.64 35.69 5.18
C ASP A 158 -2.29 36.04 4.51
N THR A 159 -1.24 36.10 5.32
CA THR A 159 0.12 36.31 4.85
C THR A 159 0.73 35.04 4.28
N ARG A 160 0.20 33.87 4.68
CA ARG A 160 0.56 32.57 4.12
C ARG A 160 -0.05 32.40 2.72
N PHE A 161 0.59 31.57 1.91
CA PHE A 161 0.01 31.13 0.65
C PHE A 161 -1.02 30.02 0.90
N ALA A 162 -2.10 30.03 0.13
CA ALA A 162 -3.02 28.92 0.05
C ALA A 162 -2.50 27.90 -0.97
N VAL A 163 -2.58 26.61 -0.68
CA VAL A 163 -2.19 25.56 -1.62
C VAL A 163 -3.42 25.14 -2.42
N PHE A 164 -3.47 25.49 -3.70
CA PHE A 164 -4.54 25.09 -4.61
C PHE A 164 -4.10 23.86 -5.39
N SER A 165 -4.96 22.84 -5.49
CA SER A 165 -4.74 21.68 -6.35
C SER A 165 -5.96 21.42 -7.22
N LEU A 166 -5.77 21.40 -8.55
CA LEU A 166 -6.78 21.01 -9.53
C LEU A 166 -6.41 19.64 -10.09
N ARG A 167 -7.22 18.64 -9.78
CA ARG A 167 -7.06 17.26 -10.25
C ARG A 167 -8.05 16.95 -11.35
N TRP A 168 -7.64 16.14 -12.31
CA TRP A 168 -8.50 15.51 -13.30
C TRP A 168 -8.18 14.03 -13.37
N ASP A 169 -9.19 13.19 -13.28
CA ASP A 169 -9.09 11.76 -13.51
C ASP A 169 -9.52 11.47 -14.95
N ALA A 170 -8.59 10.96 -15.77
CA ALA A 170 -8.86 10.68 -17.18
C ALA A 170 -9.82 9.51 -17.40
N ALA A 171 -9.92 8.57 -16.44
CA ALA A 171 -10.78 7.41 -16.53
C ALA A 171 -12.23 7.73 -16.13
N SER A 172 -12.41 8.49 -15.06
CA SER A 172 -13.75 8.89 -14.58
C SER A 172 -14.25 10.22 -15.15
N HIS A 173 -13.34 11.01 -15.73
CA HIS A 173 -13.55 12.39 -16.14
C HIS A 173 -13.93 13.34 -14.99
N GLU A 174 -13.61 12.95 -13.75
CA GLU A 174 -13.84 13.78 -12.56
C GLU A 174 -12.76 14.85 -12.42
N LEU A 175 -13.17 16.09 -12.20
CA LEU A 175 -12.34 17.21 -11.78
C LEU A 175 -12.56 17.47 -10.30
N THR A 176 -11.47 17.58 -9.55
CA THR A 176 -11.49 17.86 -8.11
C THR A 176 -10.60 19.04 -7.77
N LEU A 177 -11.16 20.06 -7.13
CA LEU A 177 -10.44 21.23 -6.63
C LEU A 177 -10.25 21.11 -5.13
N LEU A 178 -9.00 21.10 -4.68
CA LEU A 178 -8.60 21.15 -3.28
C LEU A 178 -7.98 22.51 -2.95
N VAL A 179 -8.21 22.98 -1.72
CA VAL A 179 -7.51 24.13 -1.13
C VAL A 179 -7.01 23.74 0.25
N ASP A 180 -5.70 23.87 0.48
CA ASP A 180 -4.99 23.42 1.68
C ASP A 180 -5.29 21.95 2.02
N GLY A 181 -5.28 21.09 0.99
CA GLY A 181 -5.56 19.65 1.10
C GLY A 181 -7.04 19.29 1.24
N GLN A 182 -7.94 20.27 1.35
CA GLN A 182 -9.37 20.03 1.56
C GLN A 182 -10.15 20.16 0.25
N VAL A 183 -10.97 19.15 -0.10
CA VAL A 183 -11.83 19.19 -1.29
C VAL A 183 -12.86 20.32 -1.16
N LYS A 184 -12.88 21.23 -2.13
CA LYS A 184 -13.82 22.37 -2.17
C LYS A 184 -14.87 22.22 -3.26
N ALA A 185 -14.52 21.60 -4.38
CA ALA A 185 -15.43 21.43 -5.49
C ALA A 185 -15.08 20.18 -6.30
N THR A 186 -16.09 19.48 -6.78
CA THR A 186 -15.97 18.38 -7.74
C THR A 186 -16.96 18.56 -8.89
N CYS A 187 -16.62 18.07 -10.08
CA CYS A 187 -17.54 17.99 -11.22
C CYS A 187 -17.01 17.01 -12.27
N ASN A 188 -17.88 16.41 -13.08
CA ASN A 188 -17.47 15.59 -14.22
C ASN A 188 -17.57 16.39 -15.52
N ASP A 189 -16.52 16.34 -16.35
CA ASP A 189 -16.51 16.97 -17.67
C ASP A 189 -15.68 16.15 -18.68
N VAL A 190 -16.32 15.76 -19.79
CA VAL A 190 -15.77 14.86 -20.82
C VAL A 190 -15.27 15.61 -22.05
N ASN A 191 -15.26 16.95 -22.06
CA ASN A 191 -15.05 17.71 -23.29
C ASN A 191 -13.59 17.74 -23.76
N PHE A 192 -12.63 17.53 -22.85
CA PHE A 192 -11.20 17.67 -23.14
C PHE A 192 -10.45 16.40 -22.74
N GLU A 193 -9.49 16.01 -23.58
CA GLU A 193 -8.70 14.78 -23.41
C GLU A 193 -7.19 15.03 -23.52
N SER A 194 -6.76 16.26 -23.82
CA SER A 194 -5.34 16.59 -24.03
C SER A 194 -5.02 18.00 -23.57
N PHE A 195 -3.93 18.15 -22.82
CA PHE A 195 -3.50 19.44 -22.25
C PHE A 195 -2.01 19.66 -22.48
N SER A 196 -1.61 20.83 -22.98
CA SER A 196 -0.22 21.15 -23.33
C SER A 196 0.26 22.50 -22.80
N ARG A 197 -0.59 23.25 -22.08
CA ARG A 197 -0.25 24.61 -21.62
C ARG A 197 -0.80 24.89 -20.24
N ILE A 198 0.01 25.51 -19.38
CA ILE A 198 -0.43 26.07 -18.10
C ILE A 198 -0.62 27.58 -18.28
N TYR A 199 -1.71 28.12 -17.77
CA TYR A 199 -1.97 29.56 -17.70
C TYR A 199 -2.12 30.02 -16.25
N LEU A 200 -1.50 31.15 -15.92
CA LEU A 200 -1.67 31.84 -14.64
C LEU A 200 -2.22 33.23 -14.90
N LYS A 201 -3.21 33.63 -14.09
CA LYS A 201 -3.83 34.94 -14.22
C LYS A 201 -3.95 35.65 -12.88
N GLY A 202 -3.42 36.87 -12.82
CA GLY A 202 -3.60 37.81 -11.73
C GLY A 202 -4.39 39.05 -12.18
N ASN A 203 -5.50 39.34 -11.49
CA ASN A 203 -6.20 40.62 -11.63
C ASN A 203 -5.86 41.45 -10.40
N GLY A 204 -5.25 42.62 -10.55
CA GLY A 204 -4.48 43.24 -9.47
C GLY A 204 -3.21 42.45 -9.14
N LEU A 205 -2.53 42.83 -8.05
CA LEU A 205 -1.29 42.19 -7.60
C LEU A 205 -1.60 40.84 -6.94
N CYS A 206 -1.11 39.75 -7.52
CA CYS A 206 -1.24 38.38 -7.01
C CYS A 206 0.13 37.72 -6.92
N TYR A 207 0.28 36.78 -5.99
CA TYR A 207 1.52 36.01 -5.82
C TYR A 207 1.30 34.53 -6.15
N PHE A 208 2.30 33.93 -6.81
CA PHE A 208 2.33 32.52 -7.19
C PHE A 208 3.66 31.93 -6.76
N ASP A 209 3.64 30.72 -6.21
CA ASP A 209 4.82 29.95 -5.83
C ASP A 209 4.57 28.45 -6.06
N ASP A 210 5.63 27.65 -6.11
CA ASP A 210 5.62 26.18 -6.10
C ASP A 210 4.58 25.56 -7.05
N ILE A 211 4.71 25.88 -8.35
CA ILE A 211 3.80 25.44 -9.40
C ILE A 211 4.22 24.03 -9.84
N GLN A 212 3.38 23.04 -9.55
CA GLN A 212 3.62 21.64 -9.86
C GLN A 212 2.48 21.09 -10.70
N LEU A 213 2.81 20.37 -11.76
CA LEU A 213 1.87 19.62 -12.59
C LEU A 213 2.38 18.20 -12.67
N LYS A 214 1.61 17.26 -12.12
CA LYS A 214 1.85 15.82 -12.23
C LYS A 214 0.87 15.28 -13.25
N SER A 215 1.31 14.38 -14.13
CA SER A 215 0.42 13.63 -15.00
C SER A 215 0.69 12.14 -14.87
N GLY A 216 -0.28 11.31 -15.22
CA GLY A 216 -0.14 9.85 -15.11
C GLY A 216 -0.32 9.36 -13.69
N PHE A 217 -0.95 10.18 -12.86
CA PHE A 217 -1.54 9.70 -11.63
C PHE A 217 -2.72 8.82 -12.01
N GLU A 218 -2.44 7.55 -12.34
CA GLU A 218 -3.33 6.49 -11.85
C GLU A 218 -3.58 6.87 -10.38
N PRO A 219 -4.82 7.14 -9.94
CA PRO A 219 -5.11 7.42 -8.54
C PRO A 219 -4.41 6.31 -7.83
N ALA A 220 -3.31 6.64 -7.11
CA ALA A 220 -2.28 5.67 -6.82
C ALA A 220 -2.96 4.34 -6.59
N MET A 221 -2.54 3.27 -7.27
CA MET A 221 -2.54 2.03 -6.53
C MET A 221 -1.59 2.29 -5.36
N ARG A 222 -2.09 3.02 -4.34
CA ARG A 222 -2.02 2.65 -2.96
C ARG A 222 -2.09 1.15 -3.07
N CYS A 223 -0.94 0.51 -2.93
CA CYS A 223 -0.90 -0.82 -2.37
C CYS A 223 -1.68 -0.65 -1.06
N THR A 224 -2.99 -0.78 -1.17
CA THR A 224 -3.92 -0.54 -0.09
C THR A 224 -3.87 -1.89 0.57
N VAL A 225 -3.02 -2.05 1.58
CA VAL A 225 -3.39 -2.99 2.64
C VAL A 225 -4.81 -2.56 3.01
N PRO A 226 -5.87 -3.38 2.85
CA PRO A 226 -7.22 -2.87 2.81
C PRO A 226 -7.64 -2.38 4.21
N ARG A 227 -7.40 -1.11 4.48
CA ARG A 227 -8.28 -0.29 5.30
C ARG A 227 -9.29 0.30 4.33
N LEU A 228 -10.48 -0.28 4.35
CA LEU A 228 -11.56 0.02 3.42
C LEU A 228 -12.25 1.35 3.75
N ILE A 229 -12.23 1.72 5.04
CA ILE A 229 -12.73 2.98 5.59
C ILE A 229 -11.78 3.37 6.72
N GLU A 230 -11.32 4.62 6.74
CA GLU A 230 -10.62 5.26 7.86
C GLU A 230 -11.12 6.70 7.93
N GLU A 231 -12.08 6.93 8.83
CA GLU A 231 -12.74 8.22 9.01
C GLU A 231 -12.47 8.71 10.43
N ASP A 232 -11.60 9.71 10.56
CA ASP A 232 -11.33 10.47 11.80
C ASP A 232 -12.43 11.51 12.10
N MET A 233 -13.52 11.46 11.33
CA MET A 233 -14.67 12.35 11.42
C MET A 233 -14.31 13.84 11.33
N THR A 234 -13.24 14.20 10.60
CA THR A 234 -12.90 15.60 10.30
C THR A 234 -13.88 16.28 9.36
N ASP A 235 -14.53 15.51 8.48
CA ASP A 235 -15.73 15.89 7.75
C ASP A 235 -16.72 14.71 7.67
N LEU A 236 -17.93 14.95 7.12
CA LEU A 236 -18.97 13.93 6.98
C LEU A 236 -19.35 13.66 5.51
N ASN A 237 -18.49 14.04 4.56
CA ASN A 237 -18.81 13.95 3.12
C ASN A 237 -19.00 12.51 2.66
N ASN A 238 -18.35 11.56 3.33
CA ASN A 238 -18.45 10.13 3.04
C ASN A 238 -19.65 9.45 3.71
N TRP A 239 -20.47 10.20 4.47
CA TRP A 239 -21.60 9.68 5.22
C TRP A 239 -22.94 10.22 4.71
N GLU A 240 -23.75 9.33 4.15
CA GLU A 240 -25.10 9.61 3.67
C GLU A 240 -26.11 9.38 4.80
N GLY A 241 -26.95 10.38 5.08
CA GLY A 241 -28.14 10.20 5.93
C GLY A 241 -29.23 9.47 5.14
N ILE A 242 -29.60 8.27 5.58
CA ILE A 242 -30.56 7.41 4.86
C ILE A 242 -31.99 7.71 5.26
N ASP A 243 -32.24 7.79 6.57
CA ASP A 243 -33.57 8.07 7.13
C ASP A 243 -33.43 8.64 8.54
N GLY A 244 -34.38 9.50 8.92
CA GLY A 244 -34.33 10.31 10.14
C GLY A 244 -33.58 11.65 9.97
N GLY A 245 -32.80 12.04 11.00
CA GLY A 245 -31.94 13.22 10.93
C GLY A 245 -30.66 12.99 10.12
N ASN A 246 -30.05 14.04 9.58
CA ASN A 246 -28.72 13.93 8.95
C ASN A 246 -27.61 13.84 10.01
N PRO A 247 -26.49 13.15 9.70
CA PRO A 247 -25.28 13.23 10.50
C PRO A 247 -24.85 14.67 10.75
N GLN A 248 -24.46 14.98 11.99
CA GLN A 248 -24.05 16.33 12.40
C GLN A 248 -22.59 16.30 12.85
N LEU A 249 -21.76 17.17 12.30
CA LEU A 249 -20.38 17.31 12.72
C LEU A 249 -20.32 18.19 13.97
N ILE A 250 -19.73 17.66 15.05
CA ILE A 250 -19.50 18.41 16.28
C ILE A 250 -18.05 18.84 16.28
N THR A 251 -17.82 20.14 16.09
CA THR A 251 -16.47 20.74 16.06
C THR A 251 -16.07 21.40 17.37
N THR A 252 -16.99 21.48 18.34
CA THR A 252 -16.74 22.01 19.68
C THR A 252 -17.60 21.28 20.70
N ASP A 253 -17.00 20.73 21.74
CA ASP A 253 -17.69 20.19 22.90
C ASP A 253 -16.84 20.45 24.16
N ALA A 254 -17.45 21.00 25.20
CA ALA A 254 -16.74 21.35 26.44
C ALA A 254 -16.46 20.11 27.30
N GLU A 255 -17.16 19.00 27.07
CA GLU A 255 -17.01 17.76 27.83
C GLU A 255 -16.04 16.76 27.18
N VAL A 256 -15.72 16.93 25.89
CA VAL A 256 -14.87 16.01 25.13
C VAL A 256 -13.69 16.78 24.52
N PRO A 257 -12.44 16.48 24.93
CA PRO A 257 -11.28 17.25 24.50
C PRO A 257 -10.83 16.97 23.05
N HIS A 258 -11.21 15.84 22.46
CA HIS A 258 -10.96 15.55 21.05
C HIS A 258 -12.24 15.86 20.25
N VAL A 259 -12.17 16.91 19.44
CA VAL A 259 -13.14 17.25 18.39
C VAL A 259 -12.33 17.40 17.10
N PRO A 260 -12.91 17.11 15.92
CA PRO A 260 -14.32 16.86 15.67
C PRO A 260 -14.78 15.39 15.83
N TYR A 261 -16.11 15.17 15.93
CA TYR A 261 -16.74 13.84 15.83
C TYR A 261 -18.17 13.93 15.28
N MET A 262 -18.71 12.80 14.84
CA MET A 262 -20.08 12.70 14.32
C MET A 262 -21.10 12.58 15.45
N LYS A 263 -22.21 13.30 15.34
CA LYS A 263 -23.41 13.13 16.14
C LYS A 263 -24.56 12.60 15.28
N LEU A 264 -25.21 11.54 15.74
CA LEU A 264 -26.48 11.06 15.21
C LEU A 264 -27.59 11.35 16.22
N ASN A 265 -28.74 11.83 15.75
CA ASN A 265 -29.93 12.06 16.57
C ASN A 265 -31.16 11.60 15.79
N ASN A 266 -31.76 10.49 16.22
CA ASN A 266 -32.83 9.81 15.49
C ASN A 266 -32.46 9.62 14.01
N ALA A 267 -31.28 9.05 13.75
CA ALA A 267 -30.66 9.03 12.44
C ALA A 267 -30.01 7.68 12.13
N LEU A 268 -30.07 7.31 10.85
CA LEU A 268 -29.32 6.22 10.24
C LEU A 268 -28.37 6.80 9.20
N ALA A 269 -27.07 6.58 9.37
CA ALA A 269 -26.02 7.02 8.48
C ALA A 269 -25.38 5.83 7.78
N MET A 270 -24.94 6.01 6.54
CA MET A 270 -24.33 4.95 5.75
C MET A 270 -23.13 5.46 4.95
N THR A 271 -22.14 4.61 4.78
CA THR A 271 -21.10 4.78 3.78
C THR A 271 -20.92 3.51 2.95
N LYS A 272 -20.55 3.68 1.67
CA LYS A 272 -20.40 2.59 0.70
C LYS A 272 -18.95 2.15 0.66
N LEU A 273 -18.73 0.85 0.54
CA LEU A 273 -17.41 0.30 0.23
C LEU A 273 -17.16 0.43 -1.27
N ASN A 274 -15.92 0.71 -1.65
CA ASN A 274 -15.50 0.76 -3.04
C ASN A 274 -15.63 -0.60 -3.75
N PHE A 275 -15.63 -1.69 -2.98
CA PHE A 275 -15.86 -3.04 -3.48
C PHE A 275 -16.55 -3.92 -2.43
N PRO A 276 -17.30 -4.95 -2.85
CA PRO A 276 -17.86 -5.93 -1.92
C PRO A 276 -16.78 -6.72 -1.19
N LEU A 277 -16.82 -6.70 0.14
CA LEU A 277 -15.99 -7.50 1.02
C LEU A 277 -16.53 -8.93 1.11
N LYS A 278 -15.68 -9.93 0.85
CA LYS A 278 -15.95 -11.37 0.99
C LYS A 278 -14.84 -12.08 1.77
N GLN A 279 -14.33 -11.42 2.80
CA GLN A 279 -13.20 -11.88 3.61
C GLN A 279 -13.38 -11.40 5.05
N ASN A 280 -12.42 -11.73 5.93
CA ASN A 280 -12.46 -11.30 7.32
C ASN A 280 -12.52 -9.78 7.43
N PHE A 281 -13.31 -9.25 8.37
CA PHE A 281 -13.28 -7.83 8.71
C PHE A 281 -13.16 -7.58 10.21
N ASP A 282 -12.69 -6.39 10.53
CA ASP A 282 -12.74 -5.77 11.85
C ASP A 282 -13.23 -4.33 11.66
N LEU A 283 -14.50 -4.09 12.03
CA LEU A 283 -15.12 -2.77 12.06
C LEU A 283 -14.98 -2.22 13.48
N THR A 284 -14.17 -1.19 13.65
CA THR A 284 -13.98 -0.51 14.93
C THR A 284 -14.54 0.91 14.88
N VAL A 285 -15.22 1.32 15.95
CA VAL A 285 -15.79 2.66 16.08
C VAL A 285 -15.63 3.13 17.52
N ARG A 286 -15.09 4.33 17.72
CA ARG A 286 -15.21 5.01 19.01
C ARG A 286 -16.61 5.57 19.11
N LEU A 287 -17.34 5.26 20.17
CA LEU A 287 -18.70 5.76 20.35
C LEU A 287 -19.00 6.17 21.78
N ARG A 288 -19.87 7.17 21.94
CA ARG A 288 -20.39 7.63 23.22
C ARG A 288 -21.90 7.52 23.24
N HIS A 289 -22.39 6.67 24.15
CA HIS A 289 -23.81 6.52 24.45
C HIS A 289 -24.22 7.58 25.49
N THR A 290 -25.41 8.18 25.42
CA THR A 290 -25.78 9.28 26.34
C THR A 290 -27.18 9.23 26.94
N THR A 291 -28.16 8.66 26.23
CA THR A 291 -29.57 8.68 26.69
C THR A 291 -30.16 7.28 26.83
N TYR A 292 -31.40 7.19 27.30
CA TYR A 292 -32.17 5.95 27.33
C TYR A 292 -32.64 5.61 25.92
N GLN A 293 -32.06 4.58 25.28
CA GLN A 293 -32.46 4.24 23.90
C GLN A 293 -32.28 2.78 23.51
N ARG A 294 -33.02 2.39 22.47
CA ARG A 294 -33.19 1.01 22.03
C ARG A 294 -32.40 0.66 20.76
N GLY A 295 -31.38 1.45 20.40
CA GLY A 295 -30.95 1.47 19.00
C GLY A 295 -29.61 2.12 18.66
N LEU A 296 -28.62 2.13 19.55
CA LEU A 296 -27.24 2.45 19.19
C LEU A 296 -26.58 1.21 18.59
N TRP A 297 -26.21 1.23 17.31
CA TRP A 297 -25.50 0.11 16.70
C TRP A 297 -24.63 0.52 15.51
N ILE A 298 -23.65 -0.33 15.21
CA ILE A 298 -22.73 -0.26 14.06
C ILE A 298 -22.81 -1.59 13.31
N GLY A 299 -22.84 -1.58 11.98
CA GLY A 299 -23.02 -2.82 11.23
C GLY A 299 -22.55 -2.83 9.79
N MET A 300 -22.29 -4.03 9.30
CA MET A 300 -21.87 -4.34 7.94
C MET A 300 -23.05 -4.96 7.19
N PHE A 301 -23.34 -4.47 5.98
CA PHE A 301 -24.49 -4.90 5.18
C PHE A 301 -24.12 -5.16 3.73
N ASP A 302 -24.93 -5.96 3.04
CA ASP A 302 -24.83 -6.20 1.60
C ASP A 302 -25.05 -4.94 0.75
N ALA A 303 -24.83 -5.07 -0.56
CA ALA A 303 -24.98 -3.98 -1.52
C ALA A 303 -26.41 -3.41 -1.60
N GLN A 304 -27.42 -4.14 -1.12
CA GLN A 304 -28.81 -3.72 -1.10
C GLN A 304 -29.24 -3.15 0.27
N GLY A 305 -28.37 -3.19 1.28
CA GLY A 305 -28.69 -2.80 2.66
C GLY A 305 -29.74 -3.70 3.33
N LYS A 306 -29.94 -4.94 2.86
CA LYS A 306 -31.02 -5.83 3.34
C LYS A 306 -30.54 -6.85 4.34
N ASN A 307 -29.38 -7.44 4.07
CA ASN A 307 -28.78 -8.47 4.91
C ASN A 307 -27.48 -7.95 5.52
N GLY A 308 -27.26 -8.26 6.79
CA GLY A 308 -26.08 -7.78 7.48
C GLY A 308 -26.02 -8.19 8.94
N TYR A 309 -24.91 -7.82 9.58
CA TYR A 309 -24.68 -8.00 11.00
C TYR A 309 -24.39 -6.66 11.66
N ALA A 310 -24.87 -6.47 12.89
CA ALA A 310 -24.57 -5.28 13.68
C ALA A 310 -24.24 -5.61 15.13
N ALA A 311 -23.29 -4.86 15.69
CA ALA A 311 -23.07 -4.78 17.12
C ALA A 311 -24.04 -3.76 17.71
N HIS A 312 -24.88 -4.19 18.66
CA HIS A 312 -25.96 -3.39 19.25
C HIS A 312 -25.74 -3.14 20.72
N TRP A 313 -25.89 -1.88 21.15
CA TRP A 313 -25.91 -1.46 22.54
C TRP A 313 -27.29 -0.92 22.92
N ASP A 314 -28.01 -1.68 23.75
CA ASP A 314 -29.36 -1.39 24.21
C ASP A 314 -29.36 -0.83 25.64
N SER A 315 -29.99 0.33 25.84
CA SER A 315 -30.21 0.95 27.15
C SER A 315 -31.71 1.21 27.43
N SER A 316 -32.61 0.56 26.71
CA SER A 316 -34.06 0.79 26.75
C SER A 316 -34.80 0.23 27.96
N SER A 317 -34.11 -0.09 29.05
CA SER A 317 -34.74 -0.36 30.35
C SER A 317 -34.14 0.57 31.39
N SER A 318 -34.92 0.98 32.38
CA SER A 318 -34.43 1.91 33.41
C SER A 318 -33.22 1.34 34.16
N THR A 319 -33.15 0.02 34.29
CA THR A 319 -31.99 -0.69 34.86
C THR A 319 -30.80 -0.71 33.91
N ALA A 320 -31.03 -0.82 32.60
CA ALA A 320 -29.98 -0.79 31.59
C ALA A 320 -29.37 0.61 31.45
N TYR A 321 -30.21 1.65 31.41
CA TYR A 321 -29.78 3.05 31.31
C TYR A 321 -29.04 3.56 32.56
N ASN A 322 -29.55 3.25 33.75
CA ASN A 322 -28.85 3.57 35.00
C ASN A 322 -27.68 2.61 35.30
N GLY A 323 -27.39 1.69 34.37
CA GLY A 323 -26.34 0.70 34.46
C GLY A 323 -25.48 0.71 33.21
N GLN A 324 -25.08 -0.47 32.74
CA GLN A 324 -24.12 -0.62 31.65
C GLN A 324 -24.75 -0.82 30.26
N GLY A 325 -26.07 -0.85 30.17
CA GLY A 325 -26.76 -1.32 28.97
C GLY A 325 -26.47 -2.80 28.68
N TYR A 326 -27.00 -3.29 27.55
CA TYR A 326 -26.77 -4.65 27.06
C TYR A 326 -26.16 -4.61 25.66
N LEU A 327 -25.12 -5.40 25.44
CA LEU A 327 -24.53 -5.68 24.15
C LEU A 327 -25.08 -6.98 23.58
N ASN A 328 -25.32 -7.00 22.27
CA ASN A 328 -25.61 -8.20 21.49
C ASN A 328 -25.18 -8.02 20.03
N ILE A 329 -25.04 -9.12 19.29
CA ILE A 329 -24.94 -9.13 17.83
C ILE A 329 -26.33 -9.39 17.25
N ARG A 330 -26.72 -8.56 16.29
CA ARG A 330 -27.96 -8.69 15.53
C ARG A 330 -27.67 -9.08 14.10
N LYS A 331 -28.60 -9.89 13.57
CA LYS A 331 -28.68 -10.21 12.15
C LYS A 331 -29.88 -9.53 11.53
N PHE A 332 -29.68 -9.00 10.35
CA PHE A 332 -30.71 -8.39 9.52
C PHE A 332 -30.96 -9.29 8.32
N ASN A 333 -32.23 -9.55 8.03
CA ASN A 333 -32.70 -10.26 6.84
C ASN A 333 -34.01 -9.61 6.42
N LEU A 334 -33.87 -8.45 5.77
CA LEU A 334 -34.97 -7.55 5.46
C LEU A 334 -35.50 -7.78 4.04
N THR A 335 -36.81 -7.56 3.85
CA THR A 335 -37.43 -7.61 2.52
C THR A 335 -37.10 -6.37 1.67
N SER A 336 -36.77 -5.26 2.33
CA SER A 336 -36.41 -3.95 1.77
C SER A 336 -35.12 -3.45 2.42
N GLU A 337 -34.49 -2.47 1.79
CA GLU A 337 -33.31 -1.81 2.36
C GLU A 337 -33.60 -1.29 3.77
N ILE A 338 -32.60 -1.37 4.64
CA ILE A 338 -32.73 -0.90 6.01
C ILE A 338 -33.03 0.61 6.03
N ASP A 339 -34.07 0.98 6.76
CA ASP A 339 -34.40 2.36 7.06
C ASP A 339 -34.51 2.55 8.59
N TYR A 340 -34.72 3.78 9.03
CA TYR A 340 -34.74 4.09 10.46
C TYR A 340 -35.94 3.44 11.17
N TRP A 341 -37.01 3.07 10.47
CA TRP A 341 -38.25 2.51 11.05
C TRP A 341 -38.41 0.99 10.81
N ASN A 342 -37.72 0.42 9.84
CA ASN A 342 -37.83 -0.96 9.37
C ASN A 342 -36.60 -1.78 9.79
N GLN A 343 -36.49 -2.01 11.10
CA GLN A 343 -35.32 -2.64 11.73
C GLN A 343 -35.56 -4.12 12.08
N GLY A 344 -36.30 -4.85 11.23
CA GLY A 344 -36.53 -6.28 11.41
C GLY A 344 -35.22 -7.05 11.60
N SER A 345 -34.87 -7.37 12.85
CA SER A 345 -33.60 -7.98 13.21
C SER A 345 -33.79 -9.03 14.29
N SER A 346 -33.01 -10.09 14.21
CA SER A 346 -32.93 -11.14 15.22
C SER A 346 -31.63 -11.00 15.99
N ILE A 347 -31.71 -11.08 17.33
CA ILE A 347 -30.52 -11.23 18.16
C ILE A 347 -29.99 -12.65 17.94
N ILE A 348 -28.71 -12.77 17.56
CA ILE A 348 -28.04 -14.06 17.31
C ILE A 348 -26.97 -14.40 18.34
N SER A 349 -26.84 -13.58 19.39
CA SER A 349 -25.94 -13.79 20.52
C SER A 349 -26.69 -13.67 21.87
N ASP A 350 -25.98 -13.91 22.98
CA ASP A 350 -26.48 -13.54 24.31
C ASP A 350 -26.51 -12.02 24.50
N ASN A 351 -27.29 -11.56 25.49
CA ASN A 351 -27.23 -10.19 26.01
C ASN A 351 -26.25 -10.13 27.18
N ILE A 352 -25.20 -9.33 27.05
CA ILE A 352 -24.20 -9.13 28.11
C ILE A 352 -24.05 -7.65 28.47
N ALA A 353 -23.67 -7.34 29.70
CA ALA A 353 -23.39 -5.96 30.07
C ALA A 353 -22.17 -5.41 29.30
N SER A 354 -22.21 -4.13 28.91
CA SER A 354 -21.10 -3.54 28.14
C SER A 354 -19.79 -3.41 28.93
N GLY A 355 -19.89 -3.31 30.26
CA GLY A 355 -18.78 -2.93 31.13
C GLY A 355 -18.65 -1.42 31.36
N HIS A 356 -19.38 -0.59 30.60
CA HIS A 356 -19.34 0.86 30.68
C HIS A 356 -20.71 1.42 31.03
N LEU A 357 -20.77 2.41 31.93
CA LEU A 357 -22.03 3.09 32.21
C LEU A 357 -22.54 3.76 30.93
N VAL A 358 -23.83 3.63 30.67
CA VAL A 358 -24.48 4.28 29.51
C VAL A 358 -24.34 5.80 29.54
N THR A 359 -24.05 6.37 30.70
CA THR A 359 -23.85 7.80 30.93
C THR A 359 -22.37 8.19 31.06
N ASP A 360 -21.43 7.28 30.77
CA ASP A 360 -19.99 7.59 30.78
C ASP A 360 -19.71 8.69 29.74
N PRO A 361 -19.05 9.80 30.13
CA PRO A 361 -18.73 10.87 29.19
C PRO A 361 -17.65 10.49 28.18
N ARG A 362 -16.91 9.39 28.39
CA ARG A 362 -15.85 8.94 27.49
C ARG A 362 -16.40 8.20 26.28
N PHE A 363 -15.70 8.30 25.17
CA PHE A 363 -15.88 7.38 24.05
C PHE A 363 -15.31 6.01 24.41
N VAL A 364 -16.00 4.95 24.01
CA VAL A 364 -15.54 3.56 24.11
C VAL A 364 -15.26 3.02 22.72
N LEU A 365 -14.25 2.17 22.59
CA LEU A 365 -13.91 1.52 21.33
C LEU A 365 -14.74 0.25 21.18
N MET A 366 -15.76 0.27 20.32
CA MET A 366 -16.54 -0.91 19.95
C MET A 366 -15.96 -1.54 18.68
N SER A 367 -15.75 -2.86 18.70
CA SER A 367 -15.25 -3.64 17.56
C SER A 367 -16.20 -4.78 17.23
N LEU A 368 -16.58 -4.90 15.96
CA LEU A 368 -17.26 -6.07 15.39
C LEU A 368 -16.33 -6.74 14.38
N LYS A 369 -15.87 -7.94 14.70
CA LYS A 369 -15.06 -8.77 13.81
C LYS A 369 -15.89 -9.87 13.19
N TRP A 370 -15.59 -10.21 11.94
CA TRP A 370 -16.11 -11.40 11.27
C TRP A 370 -14.96 -12.22 10.70
N ASP A 371 -14.94 -13.49 11.04
CA ASP A 371 -14.13 -14.50 10.37
C ASP A 371 -14.99 -15.15 9.29
N HIS A 372 -14.68 -14.85 8.03
CA HIS A 372 -15.40 -15.34 6.86
C HIS A 372 -15.38 -16.86 6.77
N ARG A 373 -14.28 -17.52 7.18
CA ARG A 373 -14.13 -18.98 7.05
C ARG A 373 -15.03 -19.71 8.03
N SER A 374 -15.06 -19.26 9.28
CA SER A 374 -15.86 -19.90 10.31
C SER A 374 -17.27 -19.34 10.43
N GLY A 375 -17.55 -18.18 9.81
CA GLY A 375 -18.76 -17.40 10.05
C GLY A 375 -18.80 -16.76 11.44
N THR A 376 -17.67 -16.74 12.15
CA THR A 376 -17.63 -16.30 13.55
C THR A 376 -17.63 -14.78 13.63
N LEU A 377 -18.61 -14.22 14.33
CA LEU A 377 -18.69 -12.82 14.70
C LEU A 377 -18.23 -12.63 16.13
N THR A 378 -17.31 -11.69 16.35
CA THR A 378 -16.81 -11.35 17.69
C THR A 378 -17.04 -9.87 17.97
N LEU A 379 -17.71 -9.57 19.07
CA LEU A 379 -17.94 -8.21 19.55
C LEU A 379 -17.08 -7.93 20.78
N SER A 380 -16.31 -6.86 20.71
CA SER A 380 -15.43 -6.38 21.80
C SER A 380 -15.72 -4.93 22.16
N ILE A 381 -15.46 -4.57 23.43
CA ILE A 381 -15.40 -3.18 23.92
C ILE A 381 -14.05 -2.96 24.57
N ASP A 382 -13.34 -1.88 24.20
CA ASP A 382 -12.03 -1.50 24.74
C ASP A 382 -11.04 -2.67 24.72
N GLY A 383 -11.02 -3.39 23.59
CA GLY A 383 -10.18 -4.57 23.36
C GLY A 383 -10.64 -5.85 24.07
N GLN A 384 -11.63 -5.78 24.97
CA GLN A 384 -12.15 -6.94 25.69
C GLN A 384 -13.27 -7.62 24.90
N VAL A 385 -13.09 -8.89 24.53
CA VAL A 385 -14.14 -9.70 23.91
C VAL A 385 -15.31 -9.86 24.88
N LYS A 386 -16.49 -9.42 24.44
CA LYS A 386 -17.73 -9.51 25.23
C LYS A 386 -18.55 -10.72 24.84
N LEU A 387 -18.64 -11.00 23.54
CA LEU A 387 -19.45 -12.08 23.03
C LEU A 387 -18.99 -12.51 21.63
N THR A 388 -19.27 -13.78 21.33
CA THR A 388 -18.95 -14.42 20.05
C THR A 388 -20.15 -15.27 19.63
N CYS A 389 -20.50 -15.25 18.35
CA CYS A 389 -21.50 -16.14 17.76
C CYS A 389 -21.09 -16.56 16.35
N THR A 390 -21.77 -17.53 15.75
CA THR A 390 -21.47 -18.00 14.39
C THR A 390 -22.71 -17.89 13.53
N ASP A 391 -22.58 -17.27 12.35
CA ASP A 391 -23.63 -17.16 11.36
C ASP A 391 -23.02 -17.05 9.95
N THR A 392 -23.56 -17.78 8.99
CA THR A 392 -23.00 -17.90 7.62
C THR A 392 -23.94 -17.38 6.53
N ASP A 393 -25.07 -16.77 6.90
CA ASP A 393 -26.09 -16.40 5.91
C ASP A 393 -25.71 -15.17 5.08
N VAL A 394 -24.78 -14.34 5.55
CA VAL A 394 -24.26 -13.20 4.80
C VAL A 394 -22.83 -13.50 4.38
N SER A 395 -22.59 -13.60 3.07
CA SER A 395 -21.28 -13.92 2.49
C SER A 395 -20.59 -12.72 1.87
N SER A 396 -21.26 -11.57 1.79
CA SER A 396 -20.67 -10.35 1.22
C SER A 396 -21.24 -9.09 1.84
N PHE A 397 -20.36 -8.11 2.06
CA PHE A 397 -20.69 -6.81 2.62
C PHE A 397 -20.23 -5.70 1.68
N SER A 398 -21.01 -4.64 1.54
CA SER A 398 -20.66 -3.50 0.67
C SER A 398 -20.98 -2.15 1.31
N ARG A 399 -21.51 -2.14 2.54
CA ARG A 399 -21.95 -0.93 3.22
C ARG A 399 -21.70 -1.00 4.71
N VAL A 400 -21.32 0.13 5.30
CA VAL A 400 -21.29 0.33 6.76
C VAL A 400 -22.46 1.21 7.15
N TYR A 401 -23.19 0.81 8.18
CA TYR A 401 -24.29 1.59 8.76
C TYR A 401 -24.01 1.93 10.22
N LEU A 402 -24.31 3.17 10.59
CA LEU A 402 -24.32 3.66 11.96
C LEU A 402 -25.72 4.15 12.30
N LYS A 403 -26.23 3.80 13.48
CA LYS A 403 -27.55 4.25 13.92
C LYS A 403 -27.55 4.73 15.35
N ALA A 404 -28.30 5.80 15.59
CA ALA A 404 -28.68 6.24 16.93
C ALA A 404 -30.12 6.77 16.97
N ASN A 405 -30.82 6.53 18.08
CA ASN A 405 -32.19 7.02 18.29
C ASN A 405 -32.25 8.38 18.99
N ASP A 406 -31.13 8.87 19.49
CA ASP A 406 -31.02 10.14 20.23
C ASP A 406 -29.55 10.57 20.17
N ASN A 407 -29.17 11.68 20.81
CA ASN A 407 -27.83 12.29 20.73
C ASN A 407 -26.66 11.33 21.08
N CYS A 408 -26.23 10.47 20.16
CA CYS A 408 -25.04 9.64 20.28
C CYS A 408 -23.93 10.17 19.42
N TYR A 409 -22.72 9.86 19.82
CA TYR A 409 -21.52 10.36 19.16
C TYR A 409 -20.67 9.20 18.67
N PHE A 410 -20.08 9.37 17.50
CA PHE A 410 -19.25 8.39 16.79
C PHE A 410 -17.99 9.08 16.30
N ASP A 411 -16.88 8.40 16.45
CA ASP A 411 -15.54 8.86 16.10
C ASP A 411 -14.68 7.68 15.63
N ASP A 412 -13.59 7.96 14.94
CA ASP A 412 -12.59 6.98 14.46
C ASP A 412 -13.22 5.69 13.87
N VAL A 413 -14.11 5.84 12.88
CA VAL A 413 -14.71 4.68 12.22
C VAL A 413 -13.68 4.07 11.29
N THR A 414 -13.21 2.89 11.65
CA THR A 414 -12.21 2.14 10.87
C THR A 414 -12.77 0.79 10.46
N LEU A 415 -12.67 0.45 9.18
CA LEU A 415 -12.92 -0.89 8.66
C LEU A 415 -11.63 -1.46 8.11
N THR A 416 -11.10 -2.47 8.78
CA THR A 416 -9.93 -3.21 8.31
C THR A 416 -10.33 -4.61 7.89
N THR A 417 -9.62 -5.19 6.93
CA THR A 417 -9.73 -6.62 6.66
C THR A 417 -8.62 -7.34 7.40
N GLY A 418 -8.96 -8.34 8.22
CA GLY A 418 -7.94 -9.07 8.98
C GLY A 418 -6.91 -9.70 8.04
N ARG A 419 -5.61 -9.50 8.31
CA ARG A 419 -4.58 -10.44 7.84
C ARG A 419 -4.76 -11.71 8.65
N ASP A 420 -5.07 -12.82 8.00
CA ASP A 420 -4.95 -14.15 8.60
C ASP A 420 -3.51 -14.32 9.09
N SER A 421 -3.28 -14.20 10.39
CA SER A 421 -1.99 -14.51 11.01
C SER A 421 -1.82 -16.01 11.31
N ASP A 422 -2.74 -16.88 10.87
CA ASP A 422 -2.63 -18.33 11.04
C ASP A 422 -3.02 -19.08 9.75
N ASN A 423 -2.00 -19.68 9.10
CA ASN A 423 -2.08 -20.74 8.08
C ASN A 423 -3.12 -20.58 6.96
N LEU A 424 -2.71 -19.96 5.85
CA LEU A 424 -3.42 -20.01 4.56
C LEU A 424 -3.03 -21.30 3.81
N LEU A 425 -3.85 -22.36 3.92
CA LEU A 425 -3.76 -23.51 3.01
C LEU A 425 -4.41 -23.14 1.67
N VAL A 426 -3.62 -23.17 0.60
CA VAL A 426 -3.87 -22.70 -0.79
C VAL A 426 -4.93 -23.54 -1.56
N HIS A 427 -5.98 -24.05 -0.91
CA HIS A 427 -6.88 -25.03 -1.56
C HIS A 427 -8.08 -24.43 -2.34
N GLU A 428 -8.49 -23.17 -2.15
CA GLU A 428 -9.83 -22.75 -2.64
C GLU A 428 -9.89 -21.51 -3.57
N MET A 429 -8.76 -20.91 -3.97
CA MET A 429 -8.80 -19.74 -4.87
C MET A 429 -9.02 -20.07 -6.36
N PHE A 430 -9.15 -21.34 -6.75
CA PHE A 430 -9.39 -21.72 -8.15
C PHE A 430 -10.87 -21.97 -8.52
N ASN A 431 -11.84 -21.80 -7.61
CA ASN A 431 -13.24 -22.17 -7.89
C ASN A 431 -14.27 -21.03 -7.89
N GLN A 432 -13.89 -19.74 -7.93
CA GLN A 432 -14.86 -18.63 -7.93
C GLN A 432 -14.88 -17.81 -9.22
N GLY A 433 -15.18 -18.49 -10.34
CA GLY A 433 -15.62 -17.86 -11.58
C GLY A 433 -16.89 -18.52 -12.10
N GLY A 434 -18.06 -18.20 -11.53
CA GLY A 434 -19.34 -18.71 -12.03
C GLY A 434 -20.54 -18.18 -11.25
N LEU A 435 -21.46 -17.54 -11.95
CA LEU A 435 -22.65 -16.86 -11.45
C LEU A 435 -23.56 -17.80 -10.64
N ALA A 436 -24.07 -17.30 -9.50
CA ALA A 436 -25.06 -17.99 -8.69
C ALA A 436 -26.42 -18.08 -9.39
N HIS A 437 -27.01 -19.27 -9.40
CA HIS A 437 -28.46 -19.45 -9.43
C HIS A 437 -28.85 -20.47 -8.36
N ASP A 438 -29.68 -20.03 -7.41
CA ASP A 438 -30.31 -20.92 -6.44
C ASP A 438 -31.34 -21.82 -7.15
N GLY A 439 -31.32 -23.10 -6.78
CA GLY A 439 -32.28 -24.10 -7.17
C GLY A 439 -32.13 -25.29 -6.24
N THR A 440 -33.13 -25.48 -5.38
CA THR A 440 -33.31 -26.60 -4.47
C THR A 440 -32.86 -27.95 -5.03
N ILE A 441 -32.04 -28.67 -4.27
CA ILE A 441 -31.63 -30.05 -4.53
C ILE A 441 -32.82 -30.99 -4.31
N ASP A 442 -33.54 -31.31 -5.38
CA ASP A 442 -34.35 -32.51 -5.44
C ASP A 442 -33.52 -33.67 -5.99
N ALA A 443 -33.36 -34.71 -5.18
CA ALA A 443 -32.71 -35.95 -5.58
C ALA A 443 -33.53 -36.64 -6.69
N MET A 444 -33.00 -36.70 -7.92
CA MET A 444 -33.49 -37.65 -8.93
C MET A 444 -32.75 -39.00 -8.80
N PRO A 445 -33.46 -40.14 -8.87
CA PRO A 445 -32.85 -41.46 -8.77
C PRO A 445 -32.17 -41.86 -10.09
N LEU A 446 -30.90 -42.27 -10.01
CA LEU A 446 -30.17 -42.86 -11.14
C LEU A 446 -30.72 -44.26 -11.47
N THR A 447 -31.07 -44.49 -12.73
CA THR A 447 -31.53 -45.80 -13.26
C THR A 447 -30.42 -46.70 -13.80
N SER A 448 -29.14 -46.48 -13.50
CA SER A 448 -28.12 -47.53 -13.68
C SER A 448 -26.85 -47.28 -12.84
N PRO A 449 -26.35 -48.28 -12.07
CA PRO A 449 -25.20 -48.11 -11.20
C PRO A 449 -23.87 -48.26 -11.96
N TRP A 450 -22.89 -47.40 -11.63
CA TRP A 450 -21.49 -47.57 -12.00
C TRP A 450 -20.91 -48.70 -11.13
N THR A 451 -20.30 -49.72 -11.72
CA THR A 451 -19.65 -50.82 -10.98
C THR A 451 -18.13 -50.74 -11.08
N VAL A 452 -17.45 -50.81 -9.93
CA VAL A 452 -15.99 -50.97 -9.81
C VAL A 452 -15.69 -52.27 -9.08
N GLU A 453 -14.82 -53.11 -9.64
CA GLU A 453 -14.25 -54.25 -8.91
C GLU A 453 -13.26 -53.71 -7.85
N ASN A 454 -13.68 -53.66 -6.58
CA ASN A 454 -12.88 -53.25 -5.41
C ASN A 454 -12.61 -51.74 -5.27
N GLY A 455 -13.66 -50.92 -5.33
CA GLY A 455 -13.59 -49.52 -4.96
C GLY A 455 -14.94 -48.81 -4.86
N THR A 456 -14.95 -47.57 -4.39
CA THR A 456 -16.12 -46.67 -4.47
C THR A 456 -15.92 -45.59 -5.53
N VAL A 457 -17.01 -45.22 -6.20
CA VAL A 457 -17.07 -44.06 -7.09
C VAL A 457 -17.97 -43.02 -6.46
N GLN A 458 -17.48 -41.80 -6.34
CA GLN A 458 -18.25 -40.67 -5.90
C GLN A 458 -18.23 -39.62 -7.00
N GLN A 459 -19.40 -39.27 -7.52
CA GLN A 459 -19.56 -38.22 -8.52
C GLN A 459 -20.05 -36.95 -7.81
N VAL A 460 -19.31 -35.86 -7.99
CA VAL A 460 -19.73 -34.52 -7.59
C VAL A 460 -19.91 -33.72 -8.87
N VAL A 461 -21.08 -33.09 -9.01
CA VAL A 461 -21.37 -32.20 -10.13
C VAL A 461 -21.32 -30.78 -9.59
N ASP A 462 -20.47 -29.95 -10.18
CA ASP A 462 -20.26 -28.55 -9.81
C ASP A 462 -20.22 -27.73 -11.11
N GLY A 463 -21.33 -27.06 -11.45
CA GLY A 463 -21.48 -26.40 -12.76
C GLY A 463 -21.42 -27.35 -13.96
N ASP A 464 -20.72 -26.95 -15.03
CA ASP A 464 -20.46 -27.78 -16.23
C ASP A 464 -19.42 -28.89 -15.97
N ASP A 465 -18.79 -28.89 -14.79
CA ASP A 465 -17.73 -29.81 -14.43
C ASP A 465 -18.30 -31.06 -13.73
N ARG A 466 -17.77 -32.22 -14.13
CA ARG A 466 -18.00 -33.49 -13.43
C ARG A 466 -16.72 -33.99 -12.80
N ILE A 467 -16.71 -34.06 -11.47
CA ILE A 467 -15.62 -34.61 -10.69
C ILE A 467 -15.96 -36.05 -10.32
N VAL A 468 -15.08 -36.99 -10.69
CA VAL A 468 -15.27 -38.42 -10.40
C VAL A 468 -14.10 -38.93 -9.57
N TYR A 469 -14.38 -39.32 -8.34
CA TYR A 469 -13.40 -39.90 -7.41
C TYR A 469 -13.41 -41.42 -7.47
N PHE A 470 -12.23 -42.03 -7.59
CA PHE A 470 -12.05 -43.47 -7.50
C PHE A 470 -11.16 -43.81 -6.29
N SER A 471 -11.66 -44.65 -5.38
CA SER A 471 -10.83 -45.18 -4.27
C SER A 471 -10.81 -46.71 -4.29
N GLY A 472 -9.62 -47.34 -4.28
CA GLY A 472 -9.48 -48.81 -4.30
C GLY A 472 -8.11 -49.33 -4.72
N ASP A 473 -7.69 -50.48 -4.18
CA ASP A 473 -6.30 -50.97 -4.25
C ASP A 473 -5.89 -51.51 -5.63
N LYS A 474 -6.84 -51.70 -6.56
CA LYS A 474 -6.64 -51.98 -8.00
C LYS A 474 -7.92 -51.66 -8.80
N SER A 475 -8.18 -50.40 -9.14
CA SER A 475 -9.38 -50.05 -9.90
C SER A 475 -9.14 -50.13 -11.42
N ARG A 476 -9.90 -50.99 -12.11
CA ARG A 476 -10.23 -50.82 -13.53
C ARG A 476 -11.69 -50.35 -13.57
N ALA A 477 -11.94 -49.20 -14.18
CA ALA A 477 -13.28 -48.69 -14.41
C ALA A 477 -13.56 -48.65 -15.91
N ALA A 478 -14.76 -49.07 -16.32
CA ALA A 478 -15.25 -48.92 -17.68
C ALA A 478 -16.51 -48.03 -17.65
N MET A 479 -16.55 -46.98 -18.47
CA MET A 479 -17.75 -46.16 -18.62
C MET A 479 -18.80 -46.93 -19.44
N PRO A 480 -20.09 -46.92 -19.04
CA PRO A 480 -21.16 -47.33 -19.94
C PRO A 480 -21.38 -46.24 -20.99
N THR A 481 -21.52 -46.62 -22.26
CA THR A 481 -21.89 -45.73 -23.36
C THR A 481 -23.27 -45.09 -23.10
N PRO A 482 -23.40 -43.75 -23.17
CA PRO A 482 -24.71 -43.10 -23.11
C PRO A 482 -25.56 -43.45 -24.34
N GLU A 483 -26.88 -43.59 -24.17
CA GLU A 483 -27.79 -43.63 -25.32
C GLU A 483 -27.83 -42.27 -26.02
N ILE A 484 -27.94 -42.34 -27.34
CA ILE A 484 -27.78 -41.26 -28.31
C ILE A 484 -28.74 -40.09 -28.03
N GLY A 485 -28.19 -38.92 -27.71
CA GLY A 485 -28.92 -37.66 -27.67
C GLY A 485 -28.15 -36.56 -26.93
N THR A 486 -27.59 -35.62 -27.72
CA THR A 486 -26.93 -34.36 -27.32
C THR A 486 -25.71 -34.49 -26.39
N VAL A 487 -24.52 -34.62 -26.99
CA VAL A 487 -23.25 -34.28 -26.34
C VAL A 487 -23.16 -32.75 -26.33
N GLU A 488 -23.41 -32.12 -25.18
CA GLU A 488 -22.95 -30.75 -24.94
C GLU A 488 -21.42 -30.76 -24.84
N ALA A 489 -20.77 -29.77 -25.46
CA ALA A 489 -19.31 -29.68 -25.51
C ALA A 489 -18.76 -29.42 -24.10
N TYR A 490 -17.99 -30.37 -23.56
CA TYR A 490 -17.37 -30.25 -22.25
C TYR A 490 -16.04 -29.49 -22.35
N SER A 491 -15.81 -28.52 -21.47
CA SER A 491 -14.59 -27.71 -21.43
C SER A 491 -13.50 -28.30 -20.52
N LYS A 492 -13.84 -29.19 -19.57
CA LYS A 492 -12.87 -29.79 -18.63
C LYS A 492 -13.33 -31.13 -18.03
N LEU A 493 -12.38 -32.03 -17.77
CA LEU A 493 -12.59 -33.27 -17.00
C LEU A 493 -11.45 -33.44 -16.00
N ILE A 494 -11.77 -33.58 -14.71
CA ILE A 494 -10.79 -33.74 -13.63
C ILE A 494 -10.93 -35.15 -13.04
N VAL A 495 -9.84 -35.92 -13.03
CA VAL A 495 -9.80 -37.30 -12.52
C VAL A 495 -8.76 -37.40 -11.41
N GLY A 496 -9.20 -37.76 -10.19
CA GLY A 496 -8.33 -37.98 -9.04
C GLY A 496 -8.12 -39.46 -8.73
N PHE A 497 -6.89 -39.83 -8.32
CA PHE A 497 -6.55 -41.19 -7.87
C PHE A 497 -6.00 -41.16 -6.44
N ASP A 498 -6.43 -42.12 -5.62
CA ASP A 498 -5.78 -42.45 -4.34
C ASP A 498 -5.03 -43.77 -4.48
N ILE A 499 -3.70 -43.72 -4.58
CA ILE A 499 -2.85 -44.92 -4.81
C ILE A 499 -2.15 -45.30 -3.51
N LYS A 500 -2.63 -46.36 -2.84
CA LYS A 500 -1.92 -46.97 -1.72
C LYS A 500 -0.80 -47.87 -2.23
N ARG A 501 0.43 -47.69 -1.74
CA ARG A 501 1.53 -48.61 -2.06
C ARG A 501 1.47 -49.83 -1.15
N THR A 502 1.31 -51.02 -1.74
CA THR A 502 1.76 -52.28 -1.15
C THR A 502 3.09 -52.69 -1.82
N ASN A 503 4.04 -53.15 -1.02
CA ASN A 503 5.45 -53.27 -1.42
C ASN A 503 5.67 -54.30 -2.56
N ALA A 504 6.62 -53.97 -3.44
CA ALA A 504 7.30 -54.84 -4.39
C ALA A 504 6.48 -55.39 -5.58
N SER A 505 6.22 -54.55 -6.59
CA SER A 505 6.32 -54.81 -8.04
C SER A 505 5.59 -53.68 -8.81
N GLY A 506 6.02 -53.40 -10.04
CA GLY A 506 5.54 -52.27 -10.84
C GLY A 506 4.01 -52.22 -10.95
N ASN A 507 3.42 -51.16 -10.42
CA ASN A 507 2.00 -50.85 -10.58
C ASN A 507 1.86 -49.80 -11.70
N GLY A 508 1.14 -50.16 -12.76
CA GLY A 508 0.68 -49.24 -13.80
C GLY A 508 -0.84 -49.18 -13.79
N GLY A 509 -1.40 -47.97 -13.78
CA GLY A 509 -2.82 -47.69 -14.02
C GLY A 509 -2.93 -46.82 -15.26
N GLY A 510 -3.90 -47.11 -16.13
CA GLY A 510 -4.16 -46.31 -17.34
C GLY A 510 -5.66 -46.01 -17.45
N VAL A 511 -5.97 -44.78 -17.88
CA VAL A 511 -7.33 -44.37 -18.25
C VAL A 511 -7.43 -44.42 -19.78
N PHE A 512 -8.49 -45.05 -20.27
CA PHE A 512 -8.82 -45.09 -21.69
C PHE A 512 -10.17 -44.42 -21.88
N LEU A 513 -10.21 -43.41 -22.73
CA LEU A 513 -11.47 -42.83 -23.22
C LEU A 513 -11.63 -43.24 -24.68
N LEU A 514 -12.78 -43.81 -25.00
CA LEU A 514 -13.16 -44.23 -26.35
C LEU A 514 -14.21 -43.27 -26.87
N ASP A 515 -14.06 -42.82 -28.12
CA ASP A 515 -15.13 -42.12 -28.81
C ASP A 515 -16.16 -43.09 -29.41
N ASP A 516 -17.19 -42.49 -30.00
CA ASP A 516 -18.37 -43.08 -30.63
C ASP A 516 -18.03 -44.03 -31.80
N HIS A 517 -16.77 -44.11 -32.22
CA HIS A 517 -16.29 -44.94 -33.32
C HIS A 517 -15.24 -45.98 -32.88
N GLY A 518 -14.99 -46.11 -31.57
CA GLY A 518 -14.02 -47.06 -31.02
C GLY A 518 -12.56 -46.68 -31.30
N GLN A 519 -12.30 -45.41 -31.65
CA GLN A 519 -10.95 -44.86 -31.70
C GLN A 519 -10.62 -44.31 -30.31
N GLY A 520 -9.48 -44.75 -29.74
CA GLY A 520 -9.14 -44.48 -28.34
C GLY A 520 -8.17 -43.33 -28.16
N TYR A 521 -8.43 -42.49 -27.16
CA TYR A 521 -7.48 -41.56 -26.57
C TYR A 521 -6.94 -42.19 -25.29
N GLY A 522 -5.61 -42.33 -25.19
CA GLY A 522 -4.98 -42.92 -24.02
C GLY A 522 -3.63 -42.28 -23.76
N PHE A 523 -3.38 -41.93 -22.51
CA PHE A 523 -2.04 -41.67 -22.00
C PHE A 523 -1.64 -42.81 -21.07
N PHE A 524 -0.40 -43.26 -21.20
CA PHE A 524 0.18 -44.32 -20.39
C PHE A 524 1.16 -43.67 -19.41
N VAL A 525 0.89 -43.78 -18.10
CA VAL A 525 1.82 -43.33 -17.06
C VAL A 525 2.48 -44.57 -16.45
N GLU A 526 3.75 -44.78 -16.76
CA GLU A 526 4.55 -45.84 -16.17
C GLU A 526 5.39 -45.28 -15.01
N LEU A 527 5.18 -45.80 -13.79
CA LEU A 527 6.03 -45.51 -12.64
C LEU A 527 7.12 -46.57 -12.53
N ALA A 528 8.23 -46.37 -13.26
CA ALA A 528 9.42 -47.19 -13.10
C ALA A 528 10.30 -46.63 -11.96
N ALA A 529 10.51 -47.43 -10.92
CA ALA A 529 11.56 -47.18 -9.94
C ALA A 529 12.82 -47.93 -10.38
N ASP A 530 13.92 -47.20 -10.61
CA ASP A 530 15.22 -47.85 -10.78
C ASP A 530 15.83 -48.23 -9.42
N SER A 531 16.96 -48.94 -9.45
CA SER A 531 17.68 -49.38 -8.24
C SER A 531 18.21 -48.24 -7.36
N TYR A 532 18.01 -46.98 -7.76
CA TYR A 532 18.42 -45.79 -7.03
C TYR A 532 17.24 -44.93 -6.54
N ASN A 533 16.03 -45.48 -6.50
CA ASN A 533 14.82 -44.78 -6.04
C ASN A 533 14.45 -43.53 -6.87
N ARG A 534 14.90 -43.44 -8.13
CA ARG A 534 14.48 -42.35 -9.02
C ARG A 534 13.11 -42.67 -9.61
N THR A 535 12.21 -41.69 -9.60
CA THR A 535 10.90 -41.79 -10.28
C THR A 535 11.04 -41.07 -11.61
N THR A 536 10.85 -41.78 -12.72
CA THR A 536 10.90 -41.18 -14.06
C THR A 536 9.48 -41.11 -14.61
N LEU A 537 9.00 -39.90 -14.90
CA LEU A 537 7.74 -39.68 -15.62
C LEU A 537 8.07 -39.61 -17.11
N LYS A 538 7.47 -40.48 -17.92
CA LYS A 538 7.68 -40.52 -19.37
C LYS A 538 6.36 -40.35 -20.09
N CYS A 539 6.20 -39.27 -20.85
CA CYS A 539 5.13 -39.15 -21.84
C CYS A 539 5.56 -39.93 -23.09
N VAL A 540 4.77 -40.90 -23.55
CA VAL A 540 5.17 -41.80 -24.65
C VAL A 540 4.52 -41.43 -25.98
N GLN A 541 3.35 -40.76 -26.00
CA GLN A 541 2.75 -40.22 -27.23
C GLN A 541 1.51 -39.34 -26.97
N THR A 542 1.28 -38.33 -27.80
CA THR A 542 0.01 -37.57 -27.91
C THR A 542 -0.55 -37.68 -29.34
N PHE A 543 -1.88 -37.72 -29.47
CA PHE A 543 -2.60 -37.62 -30.76
C PHE A 543 -3.80 -36.67 -30.61
N ASP A 544 -4.14 -36.01 -31.73
CA ASP A 544 -4.84 -34.72 -31.86
C ASP A 544 -6.14 -34.49 -31.04
N ASN A 545 -6.28 -33.22 -30.60
CA ASN A 545 -7.50 -32.47 -30.22
C ASN A 545 -7.80 -32.13 -28.74
N ALA A 546 -6.86 -32.22 -27.80
CA ALA A 546 -7.02 -31.59 -26.46
C ALA A 546 -6.23 -30.27 -26.37
N GLN A 547 -6.87 -29.17 -25.94
CA GLN A 547 -6.23 -27.84 -25.82
C GLN A 547 -5.42 -27.64 -24.53
N SER A 548 -5.72 -28.35 -23.44
CA SER A 548 -4.95 -28.35 -22.19
C SER A 548 -5.41 -29.50 -21.28
N PHE A 549 -4.52 -30.12 -20.50
CA PHE A 549 -4.91 -31.03 -19.42
C PHE A 549 -3.97 -30.87 -18.21
N THR A 550 -4.52 -30.98 -17.00
CA THR A 550 -3.78 -30.89 -15.74
C THR A 550 -3.89 -32.22 -15.01
N VAL A 551 -2.75 -32.77 -14.54
CA VAL A 551 -2.72 -34.01 -13.76
C VAL A 551 -2.23 -33.69 -12.36
N LEU A 552 -3.09 -33.89 -11.36
CA LEU A 552 -2.73 -33.83 -9.94
C LEU A 552 -2.41 -35.24 -9.45
N ALA A 553 -1.13 -35.49 -9.13
CA ALA A 553 -0.70 -36.75 -8.54
C ALA A 553 -0.47 -36.57 -7.03
N HIS A 554 -1.25 -37.25 -6.21
CA HIS A 554 -1.13 -37.22 -4.76
C HIS A 554 -0.31 -38.43 -4.27
N LYS A 555 0.71 -38.19 -3.43
CA LYS A 555 1.52 -39.26 -2.83
C LYS A 555 1.51 -39.11 -1.31
N THR A 556 0.91 -40.06 -0.61
CA THR A 556 0.95 -40.14 0.85
C THR A 556 2.10 -41.04 1.31
N TRP A 557 2.93 -40.56 2.23
CA TRP A 557 3.97 -41.36 2.89
C TRP A 557 3.50 -41.72 4.30
N SER A 558 3.41 -43.02 4.61
CA SER A 558 3.10 -43.45 5.97
C SER A 558 4.32 -43.23 6.87
N GLY A 559 4.26 -42.24 7.77
CA GLY A 559 5.20 -42.12 8.89
C GLY A 559 6.01 -40.82 8.99
N VAL A 560 5.77 -39.82 8.14
CA VAL A 560 6.34 -38.48 8.27
C VAL A 560 5.20 -37.46 8.19
N THR A 561 5.05 -36.62 9.21
CA THR A 561 4.12 -35.48 9.21
C THR A 561 4.72 -34.36 8.36
N GLY A 562 4.60 -34.49 7.04
CA GLY A 562 4.99 -33.50 6.05
C GLY A 562 4.48 -33.95 4.69
N THR A 563 3.65 -33.13 4.05
CA THR A 563 3.11 -33.36 2.70
C THR A 563 3.98 -32.64 1.69
N ASP A 564 4.73 -33.37 0.86
CA ASP A 564 5.34 -32.82 -0.36
C ASP A 564 4.35 -33.01 -1.52
N MET A 565 3.77 -31.90 -2.00
CA MET A 565 3.02 -31.88 -3.25
C MET A 565 3.94 -31.39 -4.36
N HIS A 566 4.15 -32.21 -5.38
CA HIS A 566 4.83 -31.76 -6.59
C HIS A 566 3.79 -31.40 -7.65
N HIS A 567 3.79 -30.14 -8.06
CA HIS A 567 2.96 -29.67 -9.15
C HIS A 567 3.72 -29.85 -10.47
N VAL A 568 3.13 -30.54 -11.44
CA VAL A 568 3.69 -30.63 -12.80
C VAL A 568 2.61 -30.21 -13.78
N SER A 569 2.83 -29.07 -14.41
CA SER A 569 1.95 -28.56 -15.48
C SER A 569 2.62 -28.78 -16.83
N PHE A 570 1.85 -29.27 -17.80
CA PHE A 570 2.27 -29.42 -19.18
C PHE A 570 1.51 -28.43 -20.05
N THR A 571 2.22 -27.69 -20.90
CA THR A 571 1.60 -26.85 -21.94
C THR A 571 2.05 -27.36 -23.30
N CYS A 572 1.12 -27.56 -24.22
CA CYS A 572 1.40 -28.01 -25.59
C CYS A 572 1.03 -26.90 -26.57
N ASP A 573 1.98 -26.47 -27.40
CA ASP A 573 1.69 -25.55 -28.51
C ASP A 573 1.14 -26.33 -29.70
N ARG A 574 -0.03 -25.91 -30.20
CA ARG A 574 -0.77 -26.57 -31.28
C ARG A 574 -0.09 -26.44 -32.65
N ASN A 575 0.72 -25.41 -32.87
CA ASN A 575 1.32 -25.13 -34.17
C ASN A 575 2.67 -25.83 -34.35
N THR A 576 3.39 -26.09 -33.26
CA THR A 576 4.74 -26.68 -33.28
C THR A 576 4.79 -28.10 -32.72
N GLY A 577 3.80 -28.50 -31.92
CA GLY A 577 3.78 -29.78 -31.21
C GLY A 577 4.74 -29.84 -30.01
N GLU A 578 5.33 -28.72 -29.60
CA GLU A 578 6.20 -28.66 -28.44
C GLU A 578 5.42 -28.78 -27.13
N VAL A 579 5.97 -29.55 -26.19
CA VAL A 579 5.42 -29.72 -24.83
C VAL A 579 6.43 -29.16 -23.83
N SER A 580 6.07 -28.10 -23.11
CA SER A 580 6.84 -27.59 -21.99
C SER A 580 6.30 -28.16 -20.67
N ALA A 581 7.19 -28.50 -19.74
CA ALA A 581 6.85 -29.01 -18.42
C ALA A 581 7.48 -28.14 -17.33
N ILE A 582 6.67 -27.73 -16.35
CA ILE A 582 7.16 -27.08 -15.12
C ILE A 582 7.31 -28.15 -14.06
N ILE A 583 8.52 -28.36 -13.53
CA ILE A 583 8.78 -29.30 -12.43
C ILE A 583 9.29 -28.52 -11.22
N ASP A 584 8.63 -28.73 -10.09
CA ASP A 584 9.05 -28.32 -8.75
C ASP A 584 10.40 -28.95 -8.35
N LYS A 585 11.44 -28.13 -8.09
CA LYS A 585 12.84 -28.58 -8.06
C LYS A 585 13.34 -28.81 -6.64
N ASN A 586 13.54 -30.08 -6.28
CA ASN A 586 14.50 -30.51 -5.24
C ASN A 586 15.09 -31.91 -5.55
N ALA A 587 15.93 -32.01 -6.60
CA ALA A 587 16.99 -33.03 -6.73
C ALA A 587 17.95 -32.66 -7.89
N PRO A 588 19.25 -33.03 -7.83
CA PRO A 588 20.21 -32.69 -8.88
C PRO A 588 20.10 -33.69 -10.05
N GLN A 589 20.19 -33.20 -11.30
CA GLN A 589 21.04 -33.72 -12.40
C GLN A 589 20.54 -33.33 -13.81
N THR A 590 21.48 -32.80 -14.60
CA THR A 590 21.80 -32.99 -16.03
C THR A 590 20.66 -33.27 -17.03
N LEU A 591 20.36 -32.30 -17.90
CA LEU A 591 19.65 -32.50 -19.18
C LEU A 591 20.65 -32.63 -20.32
N GLY A 592 20.52 -33.69 -21.12
CA GLY A 592 21.22 -33.86 -22.38
C GLY A 592 20.55 -33.02 -23.47
N THR A 593 21.35 -32.25 -24.19
CA THR A 593 20.97 -31.29 -25.23
C THR A 593 20.48 -31.98 -26.51
N GLY A 594 19.46 -31.40 -27.11
CA GLY A 594 19.22 -31.52 -28.54
C GLY A 594 17.96 -30.77 -28.91
N LEU A 595 18.10 -29.58 -29.47
CA LEU A 595 17.38 -29.02 -30.61
C LEU A 595 18.10 -27.71 -31.03
N LEU A 596 18.20 -27.48 -32.34
CA LEU A 596 18.95 -26.39 -32.99
C LEU A 596 18.13 -25.09 -33.03
N PRO A 597 18.77 -23.92 -33.13
CA PRO A 597 18.11 -22.60 -33.09
C PRO A 597 17.67 -22.19 -34.49
N ASP A 598 16.36 -22.03 -34.69
CA ASP A 598 15.67 -21.15 -35.64
C ASP A 598 14.17 -21.26 -35.27
N GLU A 599 13.42 -20.15 -35.25
CA GLU A 599 11.94 -20.08 -35.08
C GLU A 599 11.36 -19.77 -33.67
N LEU A 600 11.81 -18.69 -33.01
CA LEU A 600 11.09 -18.10 -31.85
C LEU A 600 10.46 -16.74 -32.21
N GLY A 601 9.13 -16.75 -32.41
CA GLY A 601 8.35 -15.53 -32.56
C GLY A 601 6.86 -15.76 -32.25
N LEU A 602 6.32 -14.92 -31.35
CA LEU A 602 4.90 -14.70 -31.03
C LEU A 602 4.24 -15.59 -29.95
N ALA A 603 4.43 -15.20 -28.68
CA ALA A 603 3.50 -15.52 -27.59
C ALA A 603 3.12 -14.22 -26.84
N THR A 604 1.84 -13.85 -26.84
CA THR A 604 1.36 -12.52 -26.39
C THR A 604 0.92 -12.42 -24.93
N ARG A 605 0.99 -13.48 -24.10
CA ARG A 605 0.62 -13.40 -22.68
C ARG A 605 1.35 -14.45 -21.84
N LEU A 606 2.11 -14.01 -20.83
CA LEU A 606 2.73 -14.85 -19.81
C LEU A 606 2.27 -14.37 -18.43
N VAL A 607 1.72 -15.27 -17.61
CA VAL A 607 1.30 -15.01 -16.23
C VAL A 607 2.25 -15.79 -15.32
N LEU A 608 2.96 -15.13 -14.39
CA LEU A 608 3.98 -15.76 -13.54
C LEU A 608 3.66 -15.60 -12.05
N PHE A 609 3.97 -16.64 -11.28
CA PHE A 609 3.82 -16.71 -9.81
C PHE A 609 5.17 -16.48 -9.13
N ASN A 610 5.21 -15.70 -8.04
CA ASN A 610 6.39 -15.47 -7.20
C ASN A 610 6.37 -16.43 -5.98
N GLN A 611 7.42 -17.24 -5.77
CA GLN A 611 7.50 -18.25 -4.70
C GLN A 611 8.68 -17.96 -3.75
N TYR A 612 8.47 -17.28 -2.63
CA TYR A 612 9.38 -17.42 -1.45
C TYR A 612 8.73 -17.20 -0.06
N ALA A 613 7.41 -17.16 0.04
CA ALA A 613 6.73 -17.23 1.33
C ALA A 613 5.91 -18.53 1.42
N ASN A 614 5.85 -19.16 2.59
CA ASN A 614 4.85 -20.19 2.92
C ASN A 614 3.41 -19.63 2.92
N THR A 615 3.20 -18.45 2.34
CA THR A 615 1.94 -17.76 2.09
C THR A 615 2.06 -17.14 0.70
N ILE A 616 1.23 -17.54 -0.26
CA ILE A 616 1.15 -16.86 -1.55
C ILE A 616 0.45 -15.51 -1.31
N ARG A 617 1.18 -14.39 -1.40
CA ARG A 617 0.57 -13.05 -1.48
C ARG A 617 0.13 -12.81 -2.93
N MET A 618 -1.17 -12.85 -3.21
CA MET A 618 -1.71 -12.60 -4.56
C MET A 618 -1.88 -11.10 -4.89
N ASP A 619 -1.57 -10.21 -3.96
CA ASP A 619 -1.73 -8.75 -4.13
C ASP A 619 -0.69 -8.13 -5.08
N ASN A 620 0.33 -8.90 -5.51
CA ASN A 620 1.43 -8.47 -6.38
C ASN A 620 1.48 -9.26 -7.71
N LEU A 621 0.34 -9.46 -8.39
CA LEU A 621 0.36 -10.00 -9.76
C LEU A 621 0.77 -8.90 -10.75
N THR A 622 2.07 -8.76 -11.01
CA THR A 622 2.56 -7.90 -12.08
C THR A 622 2.42 -8.63 -13.42
N VAL A 623 1.48 -8.20 -14.27
CA VAL A 623 1.40 -8.65 -15.66
C VAL A 623 2.40 -7.82 -16.48
N ILE A 624 3.54 -8.42 -16.80
CA ILE A 624 4.53 -7.80 -17.69
C ILE A 624 4.00 -7.90 -19.12
N ARG A 625 3.71 -6.75 -19.74
CA ARG A 625 3.35 -6.69 -21.17
C ARG A 625 4.60 -6.44 -21.98
N ILE A 626 4.89 -7.35 -22.90
CA ILE A 626 5.92 -7.15 -23.91
C ILE A 626 5.27 -6.36 -25.06
N PRO A 627 5.77 -5.17 -25.41
CA PRO A 627 5.30 -4.39 -26.55
C PRO A 627 5.39 -5.20 -27.84
N ALA A 628 4.46 -5.00 -28.77
CA ALA A 628 4.50 -5.68 -30.06
C ALA A 628 5.74 -5.28 -30.87
N ASP A 629 6.16 -4.02 -30.73
CA ASP A 629 7.36 -3.45 -31.31
C ASP A 629 8.44 -3.39 -30.22
N HIS A 630 9.43 -4.29 -30.30
CA HIS A 630 10.58 -4.36 -29.38
C HIS A 630 11.79 -4.95 -30.12
N LEU A 631 12.98 -4.70 -29.61
CA LEU A 631 14.20 -5.40 -30.01
C LEU A 631 14.43 -6.58 -29.07
N ASN A 632 14.80 -7.73 -29.62
CA ASN A 632 15.11 -8.92 -28.82
C ASN A 632 16.63 -9.10 -28.75
N VAL A 633 17.18 -9.17 -27.54
CA VAL A 633 18.64 -9.31 -27.36
C VAL A 633 19.23 -10.54 -28.03
N LEU A 634 18.44 -11.59 -28.26
CA LEU A 634 18.89 -12.79 -28.96
C LEU A 634 19.28 -12.51 -30.42
N ASP A 635 18.67 -11.50 -31.05
CA ASP A 635 18.98 -11.10 -32.43
C ASP A 635 20.38 -10.48 -32.56
N TYR A 636 20.96 -10.06 -31.44
CA TYR A 636 22.30 -9.46 -31.33
C TYR A 636 23.36 -10.49 -30.89
N GLY A 637 23.00 -11.77 -30.80
CA GLY A 637 23.93 -12.84 -30.44
C GLY A 637 24.14 -13.02 -28.94
N VAL A 638 23.27 -12.45 -28.09
CA VAL A 638 23.24 -12.76 -26.66
C VAL A 638 22.87 -14.24 -26.44
N LEU A 639 23.66 -14.94 -25.63
CA LEU A 639 23.51 -16.37 -25.34
C LEU A 639 23.07 -16.60 -23.89
N ALA A 640 21.97 -17.35 -23.72
CA ALA A 640 21.44 -17.78 -22.43
C ALA A 640 22.20 -18.99 -21.84
N ASP A 641 23.53 -18.94 -21.82
CA ASP A 641 24.42 -20.04 -21.41
C ASP A 641 25.07 -19.85 -20.03
N GLY A 642 24.54 -18.94 -19.21
CA GLY A 642 25.07 -18.54 -17.90
C GLY A 642 25.17 -19.68 -16.86
N HIS A 643 24.51 -20.81 -17.10
CA HIS A 643 24.65 -22.03 -16.30
C HIS A 643 25.79 -22.95 -16.72
N SER A 644 26.45 -22.67 -17.86
CA SER A 644 27.53 -23.50 -18.36
C SER A 644 28.79 -23.36 -17.50
N ALA A 645 29.74 -24.29 -17.66
CA ALA A 645 31.01 -24.22 -16.94
C ALA A 645 31.88 -23.02 -17.37
N ASN A 646 31.64 -22.49 -18.57
CA ASN A 646 32.32 -21.34 -19.14
C ASN A 646 31.25 -20.45 -19.80
N PRO A 647 30.45 -19.72 -19.00
CA PRO A 647 29.38 -18.88 -19.52
C PRO A 647 29.95 -17.82 -20.46
N THR A 648 29.18 -17.49 -21.51
CA THR A 648 29.53 -16.40 -22.41
C THR A 648 29.41 -15.08 -21.65
N ASP A 649 30.41 -14.22 -21.80
CA ASP A 649 30.29 -12.82 -21.41
C ASP A 649 29.52 -12.08 -22.50
N ASN A 650 28.24 -11.83 -22.24
CA ASN A 650 27.32 -11.23 -23.20
C ASN A 650 27.41 -9.70 -23.26
N ALA A 651 28.31 -9.07 -22.49
CA ALA A 651 28.30 -7.63 -22.33
C ALA A 651 28.34 -6.87 -23.67
N ALA A 652 29.27 -7.21 -24.57
CA ALA A 652 29.36 -6.54 -25.87
C ALA A 652 28.10 -6.72 -26.74
N ALA A 653 27.47 -7.90 -26.72
CA ALA A 653 26.25 -8.16 -27.48
C ALA A 653 25.03 -7.46 -26.87
N PHE A 654 24.99 -7.29 -25.55
CA PHE A 654 23.98 -6.45 -24.89
C PHE A 654 24.15 -4.98 -25.25
N GLU A 655 25.38 -4.45 -25.24
CA GLU A 655 25.66 -3.06 -25.63
C GLU A 655 25.22 -2.80 -27.08
N ASP A 656 25.53 -3.70 -28.02
CA ASP A 656 25.06 -3.58 -29.41
C ASP A 656 23.51 -3.53 -29.49
N ALA A 657 22.81 -4.34 -28.68
CA ALA A 657 21.35 -4.36 -28.63
C ALA A 657 20.74 -3.11 -27.97
N ILE A 658 21.43 -2.58 -26.95
CA ILE A 658 21.05 -1.35 -26.24
C ILE A 658 21.24 -0.14 -27.16
N ASP A 659 22.38 -0.04 -27.85
CA ASP A 659 22.66 1.04 -28.80
C ASP A 659 21.59 1.09 -29.90
N ASP A 660 21.23 -0.05 -30.48
CA ASP A 660 20.17 -0.12 -31.49
C ASP A 660 18.78 0.19 -30.92
N ALA A 661 18.51 -0.13 -29.65
CA ALA A 661 17.25 0.20 -28.97
C ALA A 661 17.11 1.71 -28.75
N ILE A 662 18.21 2.37 -28.35
CA ILE A 662 18.31 3.82 -28.20
C ILE A 662 18.11 4.49 -29.56
N ASP A 663 18.85 4.06 -30.58
CA ASP A 663 18.79 4.64 -31.93
C ASP A 663 17.41 4.51 -32.59
N GLN A 664 16.66 3.46 -32.24
CA GLN A 664 15.32 3.20 -32.77
C GLN A 664 14.18 3.70 -31.88
N GLU A 665 14.48 4.18 -30.67
CA GLU A 665 13.49 4.53 -29.65
C GLU A 665 12.51 3.37 -29.37
N LEU A 666 13.04 2.13 -29.33
CA LEU A 666 12.26 0.91 -29.11
C LEU A 666 12.62 0.24 -27.77
N PRO A 667 11.66 -0.40 -27.10
CA PRO A 667 11.93 -1.23 -25.93
C PRO A 667 12.87 -2.40 -26.23
N LEU A 668 13.73 -2.72 -25.28
CA LEU A 668 14.61 -3.90 -25.33
C LEU A 668 13.98 -5.05 -24.52
N TYR A 669 13.69 -6.16 -25.17
CA TYR A 669 13.20 -7.38 -24.54
C TYR A 669 14.34 -8.38 -24.30
N ILE A 670 14.42 -8.87 -23.06
CA ILE A 670 15.33 -9.92 -22.64
C ILE A 670 14.49 -11.17 -22.32
N PRO A 671 14.50 -12.20 -23.18
CA PRO A 671 13.72 -13.41 -22.95
C PRO A 671 14.11 -14.17 -21.66
N ALA A 672 13.35 -15.21 -21.35
CA ALA A 672 13.70 -16.14 -20.29
C ALA A 672 15.04 -16.84 -20.61
N GLY A 673 15.97 -16.87 -19.66
CA GLY A 673 17.32 -17.37 -19.86
C GLY A 673 18.26 -16.93 -18.75
N VAL A 674 19.49 -17.48 -18.75
CA VAL A 674 20.54 -17.03 -17.82
C VAL A 674 21.70 -16.48 -18.63
N TYR A 675 21.97 -15.19 -18.44
CA TYR A 675 22.87 -14.41 -19.28
C TYR A 675 24.05 -13.94 -18.44
N GLY A 676 25.24 -14.47 -18.73
CA GLY A 676 26.48 -14.03 -18.09
C GLY A 676 26.92 -12.65 -18.59
N TYR A 677 27.40 -11.77 -17.71
CA TYR A 677 27.98 -10.46 -18.07
C TYR A 677 29.06 -10.00 -17.07
N TRP A 678 30.15 -9.38 -17.55
CA TRP A 678 31.34 -9.02 -16.74
C TRP A 678 31.67 -7.53 -16.64
N SER A 679 30.91 -6.69 -17.33
CA SER A 679 31.00 -5.23 -17.27
C SER A 679 29.67 -4.59 -16.86
N MET A 680 29.67 -3.29 -16.57
CA MET A 680 28.44 -2.52 -16.45
C MET A 680 27.67 -2.54 -17.78
N LEU A 681 26.34 -2.60 -17.70
CA LEU A 681 25.43 -2.39 -18.83
C LEU A 681 24.66 -1.09 -18.57
N SER A 682 24.68 -0.14 -19.52
CA SER A 682 24.06 1.18 -19.34
C SER A 682 22.89 1.38 -20.28
N MET A 683 21.69 1.55 -19.72
CA MET A 683 20.44 1.69 -20.45
C MET A 683 19.95 3.15 -20.32
N ASP A 684 20.24 3.95 -21.35
CA ASP A 684 19.88 5.38 -21.39
C ASP A 684 18.52 5.58 -22.05
N SER A 685 17.55 6.10 -21.29
CA SER A 685 16.24 6.55 -21.80
C SER A 685 15.44 5.49 -22.59
N ILE A 686 15.61 4.20 -22.26
CA ILE A 686 14.89 3.08 -22.89
C ILE A 686 14.17 2.20 -21.85
N ASP A 687 13.15 1.50 -22.32
CA ASP A 687 12.47 0.44 -21.58
C ASP A 687 13.21 -0.89 -21.75
N VAL A 688 13.58 -1.54 -20.65
CA VAL A 688 14.18 -2.87 -20.64
C VAL A 688 13.28 -3.85 -19.89
N ILE A 689 12.81 -4.85 -20.61
CA ILE A 689 11.74 -5.75 -20.18
C ILE A 689 12.25 -7.18 -20.16
N GLY A 690 12.23 -7.80 -18.98
CA GLY A 690 12.50 -9.22 -18.79
C GLY A 690 11.23 -10.07 -18.73
N ALA A 691 11.40 -11.38 -18.85
CA ALA A 691 10.39 -12.40 -18.59
C ALA A 691 10.24 -12.72 -17.07
N GLY A 692 10.41 -11.72 -16.21
CA GLY A 692 10.35 -11.85 -14.75
C GLY A 692 11.54 -12.60 -14.16
N ALA A 693 11.29 -13.36 -13.08
CA ALA A 693 12.32 -14.13 -12.36
C ALA A 693 13.14 -15.10 -13.24
N THR A 694 12.63 -15.43 -14.43
CA THR A 694 13.27 -16.34 -15.40
C THR A 694 14.27 -15.66 -16.34
N THR A 695 14.30 -14.33 -16.38
CA THR A 695 15.35 -13.55 -17.06
C THR A 695 16.45 -13.25 -16.04
N VAL A 696 17.45 -14.12 -15.99
CA VAL A 696 18.54 -14.04 -15.03
C VAL A 696 19.75 -13.34 -15.65
N MET A 697 20.08 -12.16 -15.14
CA MET A 697 21.30 -11.43 -15.44
C MET A 697 22.36 -11.86 -14.41
N ALA A 698 23.22 -12.79 -14.78
CA ALA A 698 24.25 -13.37 -13.92
C ALA A 698 25.57 -12.59 -14.03
N SER A 699 25.86 -11.77 -13.03
CA SER A 699 27.10 -11.02 -12.93
C SER A 699 28.27 -11.95 -12.72
N GLY A 700 29.34 -11.75 -13.49
CA GLY A 700 30.59 -12.47 -13.33
C GLY A 700 31.70 -11.69 -12.63
N ASN A 701 31.43 -10.42 -12.29
CA ASN A 701 32.41 -9.51 -11.69
C ASN A 701 31.80 -8.76 -10.51
N GLN A 702 32.30 -9.04 -9.30
CA GLN A 702 31.83 -8.43 -8.05
C GLN A 702 32.07 -6.90 -7.95
N THR A 703 32.85 -6.32 -8.87
CA THR A 703 33.26 -4.90 -8.83
C THR A 703 32.75 -4.05 -9.99
N SER A 704 32.21 -4.68 -11.04
CA SER A 704 31.87 -3.96 -12.27
C SER A 704 30.85 -4.72 -13.11
N SER A 705 29.69 -5.01 -12.54
CA SER A 705 28.59 -5.71 -13.23
C SER A 705 27.26 -5.25 -12.65
N VAL A 706 26.99 -3.97 -12.83
CA VAL A 706 25.75 -3.30 -12.44
C VAL A 706 24.86 -3.10 -13.67
N LEU A 707 23.55 -3.22 -13.48
CA LEU A 707 22.56 -2.81 -14.47
C LEU A 707 22.24 -1.33 -14.22
N GLN A 708 22.80 -0.43 -15.03
CA GLN A 708 22.63 1.00 -14.87
C GLN A 708 21.48 1.50 -15.75
N ILE A 709 20.58 2.30 -15.18
CA ILE A 709 19.59 3.09 -15.94
C ILE A 709 19.92 4.58 -15.80
N THR A 710 19.77 5.32 -16.89
CA THR A 710 20.07 6.76 -16.95
C THR A 710 19.15 7.48 -17.94
N GLY A 711 19.21 8.82 -17.95
CA GLY A 711 18.43 9.64 -18.88
C GLY A 711 16.95 9.77 -18.52
N ASN A 712 16.11 10.05 -19.52
CA ASN A 712 14.71 10.42 -19.31
C ASN A 712 13.76 9.24 -19.52
N ALA A 713 12.91 8.99 -18.53
CA ALA A 713 11.93 7.93 -18.49
C ALA A 713 12.45 6.50 -18.78
N PRO A 714 13.67 6.09 -18.34
CA PRO A 714 14.10 4.71 -18.52
C PRO A 714 13.29 3.76 -17.61
N SER A 715 13.08 2.53 -18.05
CA SER A 715 12.49 1.49 -17.20
C SER A 715 13.29 0.19 -17.19
N LEU A 716 13.31 -0.48 -16.04
CA LEU A 716 13.85 -1.83 -15.88
C LEU A 716 12.81 -2.68 -15.16
N VAL A 717 12.22 -3.63 -15.91
CA VAL A 717 11.06 -4.39 -15.44
C VAL A 717 11.31 -5.89 -15.54
N GLY A 718 11.07 -6.61 -14.45
CA GLY A 718 11.02 -8.08 -14.49
C GLY A 718 12.37 -8.74 -14.75
N ILE A 719 13.45 -8.22 -14.18
CA ILE A 719 14.80 -8.77 -14.30
C ILE A 719 15.22 -9.45 -13.00
N ASN A 720 15.87 -10.61 -13.08
CA ASN A 720 16.53 -11.26 -11.96
C ASN A 720 18.05 -11.01 -12.04
N MET A 721 18.54 -10.01 -11.34
CA MET A 721 19.96 -9.69 -11.22
C MET A 721 20.62 -10.55 -10.13
N GLN A 722 21.62 -11.34 -10.50
CA GLN A 722 22.40 -12.17 -9.58
C GLN A 722 23.85 -11.68 -9.54
N GLY A 723 24.21 -11.05 -8.43
CA GLY A 723 25.56 -10.62 -8.09
C GLY A 723 26.44 -11.76 -7.59
N VAL A 724 27.76 -11.55 -7.66
CA VAL A 724 28.79 -12.45 -7.11
C VAL A 724 29.59 -11.77 -5.99
N GLY A 725 28.95 -10.86 -5.25
CA GLY A 725 29.56 -10.16 -4.12
C GLY A 725 30.03 -11.12 -3.04
N THR A 726 31.24 -10.93 -2.54
CA THR A 726 31.80 -11.72 -1.40
C THR A 726 32.21 -10.84 -0.22
N GLN A 727 32.08 -9.53 -0.37
CA GLN A 727 32.38 -8.51 0.62
C GLN A 727 31.68 -7.21 0.23
N ARG A 728 31.61 -6.28 1.17
CA ARG A 728 31.06 -4.94 0.94
C ARG A 728 32.01 -4.05 0.12
N PHE A 729 31.46 -3.37 -0.87
CA PHE A 729 32.10 -2.32 -1.64
C PHE A 729 31.32 -1.01 -1.55
N SER A 730 32.01 0.12 -1.70
CA SER A 730 31.45 1.47 -1.55
C SER A 730 31.34 2.27 -2.84
N TYR A 731 31.70 1.70 -3.99
CA TYR A 731 31.63 2.37 -5.29
C TYR A 731 30.44 1.88 -6.13
N PRO A 732 29.85 2.74 -6.97
CA PRO A 732 28.56 2.47 -7.60
C PRO A 732 28.51 1.22 -8.50
N GLN A 733 29.65 0.83 -9.10
CA GLN A 733 29.73 -0.27 -10.06
C GLN A 733 29.60 -1.67 -9.42
N ALA A 734 29.62 -1.75 -8.09
CA ALA A 734 29.43 -3.01 -7.35
C ALA A 734 27.96 -3.25 -6.93
N ASN A 735 27.06 -2.31 -7.21
CA ASN A 735 25.64 -2.42 -6.87
C ASN A 735 24.91 -3.39 -7.82
N GLY A 736 23.66 -3.72 -7.49
CA GLY A 736 22.80 -4.56 -8.30
C GLY A 736 22.23 -3.82 -9.52
N ILE A 737 21.30 -2.93 -9.24
CA ILE A 737 20.70 -1.98 -10.18
C ILE A 737 21.12 -0.57 -9.76
N TRP A 738 21.48 0.29 -10.71
CA TRP A 738 21.90 1.65 -10.43
C TRP A 738 21.14 2.67 -11.28
N ALA A 739 20.26 3.44 -10.65
CA ALA A 739 19.68 4.64 -11.26
C ALA A 739 20.65 5.82 -11.09
N TYR A 740 21.07 6.41 -12.21
CA TYR A 740 22.05 7.48 -12.25
C TYR A 740 21.59 8.63 -13.14
N GLN A 741 21.39 9.81 -12.55
CA GLN A 741 20.91 11.00 -13.27
C GLN A 741 19.67 10.72 -14.14
N ALA A 742 18.79 9.86 -13.65
CA ALA A 742 17.58 9.47 -14.34
C ALA A 742 16.38 10.32 -13.89
N THR A 743 15.50 10.67 -14.83
CA THR A 743 14.22 11.33 -14.55
C THR A 743 13.07 10.43 -14.96
N ASP A 744 11.92 10.50 -14.29
CA ASP A 744 10.70 9.74 -14.65
C ASP A 744 10.92 8.20 -14.74
N PHE A 745 11.88 7.66 -14.00
CA PHE A 745 12.33 6.28 -14.18
C PHE A 745 11.48 5.25 -13.43
N ILE A 746 11.47 4.00 -13.91
CA ILE A 746 10.78 2.88 -13.27
C ILE A 746 11.73 1.70 -13.04
N ILE A 747 11.82 1.20 -11.81
CA ILE A 747 12.44 -0.09 -11.47
C ILE A 747 11.36 -0.96 -10.83
N SER A 748 10.90 -1.99 -11.54
CA SER A 748 9.75 -2.76 -11.07
C SER A 748 9.85 -4.27 -11.27
N ALA A 749 9.29 -5.01 -10.31
CA ALA A 749 9.20 -6.47 -10.36
C ALA A 749 10.55 -7.18 -10.59
N CYS A 750 11.66 -6.52 -10.22
CA CYS A 750 12.99 -7.07 -10.31
C CYS A 750 13.32 -7.91 -9.08
N GLN A 751 14.18 -8.90 -9.25
CA GLN A 751 14.83 -9.64 -8.17
C GLN A 751 16.31 -9.29 -8.18
N VAL A 752 16.87 -8.92 -7.03
CA VAL A 752 18.28 -8.52 -6.91
C VAL A 752 18.93 -9.30 -5.78
N HIS A 753 19.94 -10.09 -6.11
CA HIS A 753 20.57 -11.02 -5.18
C HIS A 753 22.09 -10.81 -5.11
N GLY A 754 22.64 -10.71 -3.90
CA GLY A 754 24.09 -10.83 -3.69
C GLY A 754 25.00 -9.79 -4.36
N PRO A 755 24.61 -8.53 -4.67
CA PRO A 755 25.57 -7.54 -5.14
C PRO A 755 26.57 -7.18 -4.03
N GLY A 756 27.79 -6.80 -4.43
CA GLY A 756 28.83 -6.39 -3.49
C GLY A 756 28.60 -5.02 -2.85
N GLY A 757 27.77 -4.17 -3.47
CA GLY A 757 27.27 -2.93 -2.90
C GLY A 757 25.81 -3.05 -2.45
N ALA A 758 25.03 -2.00 -2.72
CA ALA A 758 23.60 -1.97 -2.52
C ALA A 758 22.84 -2.81 -3.55
N GLY A 759 21.64 -3.26 -3.20
CA GLY A 759 20.70 -3.89 -4.12
C GLY A 759 20.32 -2.97 -5.27
N ILE A 760 19.57 -1.92 -4.94
CA ILE A 760 19.14 -0.86 -5.84
C ILE A 760 19.74 0.45 -5.32
N PHE A 761 20.58 1.08 -6.14
CA PHE A 761 21.28 2.30 -5.80
C PHE A 761 20.75 3.45 -6.65
N ILE A 762 20.19 4.47 -6.01
CA ILE A 762 19.59 5.63 -6.65
C ILE A 762 20.45 6.83 -6.28
N HIS A 763 21.34 7.19 -7.19
CA HIS A 763 22.44 8.08 -6.88
C HIS A 763 22.62 9.15 -7.94
N ASN A 764 22.86 10.38 -7.46
CA ASN A 764 23.24 11.55 -8.25
C ASN A 764 22.11 12.10 -9.13
N ASN A 765 21.34 13.02 -8.58
CA ASN A 765 20.32 13.85 -9.22
C ASN A 765 19.24 13.06 -9.96
N ASN A 766 18.75 11.97 -9.37
CA ASN A 766 17.56 11.30 -9.89
C ASN A 766 16.29 12.02 -9.42
N VAL A 767 15.32 12.15 -10.30
CA VAL A 767 14.07 12.88 -10.02
C VAL A 767 12.87 12.07 -10.54
N ASP A 768 11.74 12.14 -9.86
CA ASP A 768 10.45 11.60 -10.34
C ASP A 768 10.47 10.09 -10.64
N GLY A 769 11.11 9.29 -9.78
CA GLY A 769 11.27 7.85 -9.98
C GLY A 769 10.33 6.96 -9.18
N ILE A 770 10.07 5.75 -9.69
CA ILE A 770 9.31 4.70 -8.99
C ILE A 770 10.15 3.43 -8.85
N VAL A 771 10.29 2.95 -7.63
CA VAL A 771 10.94 1.67 -7.28
C VAL A 771 9.91 0.79 -6.60
N CYS A 772 9.28 -0.12 -7.35
CA CYS A 772 8.10 -0.82 -6.84
C CYS A 772 8.05 -2.33 -7.10
N GLY A 773 7.61 -3.08 -6.08
CA GLY A 773 7.38 -4.52 -6.21
C GLY A 773 8.64 -5.35 -6.43
N ASN A 774 9.81 -4.83 -6.05
CA ASN A 774 11.08 -5.53 -6.20
C ASN A 774 11.33 -6.47 -5.02
N PHE A 775 12.13 -7.50 -5.24
CA PHE A 775 12.68 -8.36 -4.20
C PHE A 775 14.20 -8.17 -4.13
N VAL A 776 14.70 -7.66 -3.03
CA VAL A 776 16.14 -7.45 -2.81
C VAL A 776 16.58 -8.35 -1.67
N ASP A 777 17.54 -9.24 -1.92
CA ASP A 777 18.06 -10.15 -0.91
C ASP A 777 19.59 -10.22 -0.89
N SER A 778 20.14 -10.30 0.32
CA SER A 778 21.55 -10.59 0.56
C SER A 778 22.54 -9.62 -0.11
N SER A 779 22.19 -8.33 -0.26
CA SER A 779 23.19 -7.30 -0.62
C SER A 779 24.23 -7.17 0.48
N TRP A 780 25.47 -6.83 0.13
CA TRP A 780 26.54 -6.66 1.13
C TRP A 780 26.54 -5.27 1.80
N ALA A 781 25.75 -4.34 1.28
CA ALA A 781 25.45 -3.04 1.88
C ALA A 781 23.93 -2.90 2.01
N ASP A 782 23.41 -1.70 1.79
CA ASP A 782 22.00 -1.36 1.83
C ASP A 782 21.19 -2.18 0.81
N ALA A 783 19.88 -2.30 1.00
CA ALA A 783 19.03 -2.92 -0.04
C ALA A 783 18.56 -1.90 -1.07
N ILE A 784 17.94 -0.79 -0.64
CA ILE A 784 17.55 0.33 -1.51
C ILE A 784 18.13 1.61 -0.92
N HIS A 785 18.94 2.33 -1.68
CA HIS A 785 19.65 3.51 -1.17
C HIS A 785 19.49 4.72 -2.08
N HIS A 786 18.99 5.82 -1.53
CA HIS A 786 18.77 7.10 -2.19
C HIS A 786 19.83 8.11 -1.71
N THR A 787 20.58 8.70 -2.65
CA THR A 787 21.58 9.71 -2.30
C THR A 787 21.89 10.67 -3.45
N GLY A 788 22.65 11.72 -3.14
CA GLY A 788 23.16 12.74 -4.07
C GLY A 788 22.04 13.52 -4.74
N THR A 789 21.34 14.41 -4.02
CA THR A 789 20.22 15.25 -4.52
C THR A 789 19.02 14.52 -5.13
N THR A 790 18.91 13.21 -4.92
CA THR A 790 17.76 12.44 -5.39
C THR A 790 16.47 12.97 -4.76
N SER A 791 15.42 13.18 -5.56
CA SER A 791 14.16 13.76 -5.11
C SER A 791 12.92 13.22 -5.83
N TYR A 792 11.74 13.38 -5.23
CA TYR A 792 10.46 12.95 -5.82
C TYR A 792 10.43 11.46 -6.17
N ILE A 793 10.95 10.61 -5.28
CA ILE A 793 11.02 9.15 -5.51
C ILE A 793 9.99 8.41 -4.67
N GLN A 794 9.34 7.42 -5.26
CA GLN A 794 8.46 6.50 -4.56
C GLN A 794 9.06 5.09 -4.48
N THR A 795 9.24 4.58 -3.26
CA THR A 795 9.76 3.23 -2.96
C THR A 795 8.65 2.37 -2.35
N ILE A 796 7.97 1.57 -3.19
CA ILE A 796 6.66 1.01 -2.87
C ILE A 796 6.63 -0.51 -2.90
N ALA A 797 6.05 -1.14 -1.89
CA ALA A 797 5.72 -2.58 -1.92
C ALA A 797 6.91 -3.50 -2.25
N ASN A 798 8.13 -3.08 -1.90
CA ASN A 798 9.33 -3.88 -2.06
C ASN A 798 9.46 -4.87 -0.90
N GLN A 799 10.09 -6.00 -1.20
CA GLN A 799 10.46 -7.02 -0.21
C GLN A 799 11.98 -6.99 -0.07
N VAL A 800 12.47 -6.82 1.17
CA VAL A 800 13.90 -6.73 1.46
C VAL A 800 14.29 -7.75 2.52
N HIS A 801 15.28 -8.59 2.20
CA HIS A 801 15.72 -9.68 3.07
C HIS A 801 17.24 -9.69 3.22
N ASN A 802 17.73 -9.84 4.46
CA ASN A 802 19.15 -10.06 4.75
C ASN A 802 20.16 -9.06 4.15
N PRO A 803 19.86 -7.74 4.02
CA PRO A 803 20.89 -6.81 3.57
C PRO A 803 22.03 -6.69 4.60
N GLY A 804 23.17 -6.22 4.09
CA GLY A 804 24.41 -6.00 4.81
C GLY A 804 24.51 -4.63 5.49
N ASP A 805 23.51 -3.78 5.35
CA ASP A 805 23.34 -2.49 6.05
C ASP A 805 21.84 -2.10 6.05
N ASP A 806 21.52 -0.83 5.91
CA ASP A 806 20.16 -0.30 5.92
C ASP A 806 19.23 -0.93 4.87
N GLN A 807 18.00 -1.29 5.25
CA GLN A 807 17.07 -1.94 4.30
C GLN A 807 16.56 -0.92 3.26
N ILE A 808 16.13 0.26 3.71
CA ILE A 808 15.82 1.40 2.84
C ILE A 808 16.46 2.66 3.42
N ALA A 809 17.35 3.30 2.68
CA ALA A 809 18.13 4.45 3.14
C ALA A 809 17.93 5.68 2.28
N VAL A 810 17.72 6.83 2.92
CA VAL A 810 17.83 8.16 2.30
C VAL A 810 18.99 8.87 2.99
N VAL A 811 20.02 9.23 2.23
CA VAL A 811 21.23 9.82 2.81
C VAL A 811 21.70 11.03 2.01
N SER A 812 21.82 12.18 2.68
CA SER A 812 22.31 13.44 2.12
C SER A 812 23.73 13.72 2.61
N TYR A 813 24.73 13.44 1.76
CA TYR A 813 26.13 13.70 2.06
C TYR A 813 26.54 15.13 1.65
N GLY A 814 26.85 15.99 2.62
CA GLY A 814 27.47 17.31 2.42
C GLY A 814 26.52 18.48 2.14
N SER A 815 26.89 19.67 2.64
CA SER A 815 26.08 20.89 2.85
C SER A 815 25.45 21.63 1.66
N SER A 816 25.27 21.00 0.50
CA SER A 816 24.64 21.68 -0.66
C SER A 816 23.71 20.79 -1.49
N SER A 817 23.45 19.57 -1.05
CA SER A 817 22.86 18.54 -1.92
C SER A 817 21.96 17.57 -1.15
N ILE A 818 20.80 18.07 -0.72
CA ILE A 818 19.88 17.35 0.18
C ILE A 818 18.85 16.54 -0.61
N CYS A 819 18.65 15.27 -0.25
CA CYS A 819 17.56 14.45 -0.77
C CYS A 819 16.21 14.91 -0.20
N HIS A 820 15.16 14.94 -1.02
CA HIS A 820 13.86 15.41 -0.57
C HIS A 820 12.66 14.83 -1.32
N HIS A 821 11.47 14.90 -0.72
CA HIS A 821 10.23 14.40 -1.32
C HIS A 821 10.34 12.92 -1.70
N ILE A 822 10.80 12.10 -0.76
CA ILE A 822 10.90 10.64 -0.95
C ILE A 822 9.86 9.96 -0.08
N GLU A 823 9.10 9.07 -0.68
CA GLU A 823 8.03 8.31 -0.04
C GLU A 823 8.38 6.83 -0.09
N ALA A 824 8.47 6.17 1.07
CA ALA A 824 8.61 4.72 1.14
C ALA A 824 7.43 4.12 1.89
N PHE A 825 6.58 3.39 1.18
CA PHE A 825 5.37 2.83 1.76
C PHE A 825 5.06 1.39 1.37
N CYS A 826 4.40 0.69 2.30
CA CYS A 826 3.96 -0.70 2.14
C CYS A 826 5.10 -1.69 1.84
N ASN A 827 6.33 -1.37 2.24
CA ASN A 827 7.46 -2.28 2.09
C ASN A 827 7.47 -3.33 3.21
N ASP A 828 8.04 -4.50 2.88
CA ASP A 828 8.17 -5.64 3.77
C ASP A 828 9.65 -5.94 4.01
N LEU A 829 10.13 -5.56 5.18
CA LEU A 829 11.56 -5.45 5.48
C LEU A 829 11.93 -6.45 6.58
N HIS A 830 12.66 -7.49 6.21
CA HIS A 830 12.99 -8.60 7.09
C HIS A 830 14.49 -8.73 7.29
N LYS A 831 14.89 -8.91 8.56
CA LYS A 831 16.20 -9.42 8.99
C LYS A 831 17.37 -8.73 8.29
N GLN A 832 18.03 -7.79 8.93
CA GLN A 832 19.31 -7.28 8.41
C GLN A 832 20.47 -7.85 9.22
N THR A 833 21.64 -7.92 8.59
CA THR A 833 22.86 -8.43 9.23
C THR A 833 23.70 -7.33 9.89
N TRP A 834 23.52 -6.08 9.46
CA TRP A 834 24.12 -4.87 10.02
C TRP A 834 23.23 -3.66 9.67
N GLY A 835 23.32 -2.54 10.39
CA GLY A 835 22.58 -1.30 10.07
C GLY A 835 21.19 -1.16 10.72
N ARG A 836 20.32 -0.35 10.13
CA ARG A 836 18.94 -0.05 10.57
C ARG A 836 17.88 -0.47 9.55
N GLY A 837 16.61 -0.53 9.95
CA GLY A 837 15.54 -0.89 9.01
C GLY A 837 15.39 0.16 7.91
N MET A 838 14.92 1.34 8.29
CA MET A 838 14.75 2.47 7.38
C MET A 838 15.48 3.70 7.92
N THR A 839 16.17 4.45 7.06
CA THR A 839 16.99 5.59 7.50
C THR A 839 16.76 6.87 6.72
N VAL A 840 16.77 8.00 7.41
CA VAL A 840 16.93 9.33 6.83
C VAL A 840 18.13 9.96 7.51
N VAL A 841 19.26 10.01 6.82
CA VAL A 841 20.51 10.60 7.34
C VAL A 841 20.80 11.87 6.55
N GLY A 842 20.17 12.95 6.99
CA GLY A 842 19.99 14.19 6.22
C GLY A 842 18.95 14.05 5.11
N GLY A 843 18.04 15.02 4.99
CA GLY A 843 16.92 14.96 4.02
C GLY A 843 15.66 15.65 4.53
N TYR A 844 14.78 16.12 3.63
CA TYR A 844 13.53 16.75 4.04
C TYR A 844 12.30 16.36 3.22
N THR A 845 11.11 16.49 3.80
CA THR A 845 9.86 16.02 3.21
C THR A 845 9.97 14.52 2.87
N ILE A 846 10.21 13.70 3.88
CA ILE A 846 10.40 12.25 3.74
C ILE A 846 9.31 11.52 4.52
N THR A 847 8.64 10.56 3.86
CA THR A 847 7.56 9.80 4.47
C THR A 847 7.86 8.30 4.47
N TYR A 848 7.88 7.70 5.66
CA TYR A 848 7.92 6.25 5.87
C TYR A 848 6.60 5.79 6.45
N ALA A 849 5.76 5.19 5.60
CA ALA A 849 4.39 4.84 5.97
C ALA A 849 3.98 3.40 5.68
N ARG A 850 3.26 2.77 6.60
CA ARG A 850 2.64 1.44 6.39
C ARG A 850 3.63 0.32 6.05
N ASN A 851 4.87 0.43 6.51
CA ASN A 851 5.88 -0.60 6.30
C ASN A 851 5.80 -1.66 7.41
N GLU A 852 6.17 -2.88 7.08
CA GLU A 852 6.42 -3.94 8.05
C GLU A 852 7.93 -4.10 8.20
N ILE A 853 8.44 -3.86 9.41
CA ILE A 853 9.87 -3.87 9.72
C ILE A 853 10.09 -4.92 10.81
N GLU A 854 10.69 -6.04 10.45
CA GLU A 854 10.89 -7.18 11.33
C GLU A 854 12.38 -7.51 11.51
N LYS A 855 12.78 -7.66 12.78
CA LYS A 855 14.14 -8.05 13.18
C LYS A 855 15.26 -7.18 12.58
N PRO A 856 15.14 -5.84 12.56
CA PRO A 856 16.31 -5.00 12.35
C PRO A 856 17.30 -5.21 13.51
N ILE A 857 18.59 -5.25 13.20
CA ILE A 857 19.63 -5.52 14.19
C ILE A 857 19.83 -4.32 15.13
N SER A 858 19.67 -3.10 14.61
CA SER A 858 19.66 -1.85 15.36
C SER A 858 18.24 -1.23 15.33
N ALA A 859 18.13 0.09 15.10
CA ALA A 859 16.83 0.75 15.03
C ALA A 859 16.03 0.30 13.81
N ALA A 860 14.72 0.17 13.96
CA ALA A 860 13.81 -0.05 12.84
C ALA A 860 13.68 1.20 11.97
N VAL A 861 13.62 2.38 12.60
CA VAL A 861 13.66 3.67 11.89
C VAL A 861 14.70 4.58 12.55
N TYR A 862 15.57 5.18 11.75
CA TYR A 862 16.65 6.06 12.21
C TYR A 862 16.69 7.34 11.40
N ILE A 863 16.36 8.46 12.05
CA ILE A 863 16.37 9.80 11.48
C ILE A 863 17.51 10.57 12.14
N ALA A 864 18.50 11.00 11.37
CA ALA A 864 19.71 11.56 11.92
C ALA A 864 20.38 12.61 11.05
N SER A 865 21.18 13.45 11.68
CA SER A 865 22.29 14.15 11.03
C SER A 865 23.60 13.79 11.73
N GLU A 866 24.59 13.33 10.97
CA GLU A 866 25.79 12.69 11.48
C GLU A 866 27.05 13.50 11.14
N SER A 867 27.89 13.72 12.15
CA SER A 867 29.17 14.42 11.96
C SER A 867 30.22 13.55 11.26
N SER A 868 30.20 12.24 11.48
CA SER A 868 31.16 11.27 10.93
C SER A 868 31.14 11.19 9.40
N TYR A 869 29.96 11.41 8.80
CA TYR A 869 29.77 11.38 7.36
C TYR A 869 29.43 12.76 6.77
N ASN A 870 29.52 13.80 7.61
CA ASN A 870 29.16 15.16 7.27
C ASN A 870 27.79 15.27 6.57
N THR A 871 26.77 14.63 7.14
CA THR A 871 25.42 14.69 6.57
C THR A 871 24.68 15.97 7.00
N ASP A 872 23.71 16.33 6.18
CA ASP A 872 22.91 17.56 6.34
C ASP A 872 21.83 17.43 7.42
N GLU A 873 21.13 18.54 7.65
CA GLU A 873 19.94 18.59 8.48
C GLU A 873 18.81 17.72 7.94
N TRP A 874 17.84 17.44 8.80
CA TRP A 874 16.59 16.82 8.38
C TRP A 874 15.39 17.60 8.91
N TYR A 875 14.32 17.66 8.12
CA TYR A 875 13.07 18.26 8.56
C TYR A 875 11.86 17.80 7.74
N ASP A 876 10.65 18.02 8.25
CA ASP A 876 9.40 17.58 7.62
C ASP A 876 9.42 16.06 7.37
N ILE A 877 9.47 15.32 8.47
CA ILE A 877 9.57 13.85 8.46
C ILE A 877 8.28 13.22 8.99
N VAL A 878 7.73 12.28 8.24
CA VAL A 878 6.53 11.54 8.64
C VAL A 878 6.86 10.05 8.79
N ILE A 879 6.62 9.51 9.98
CA ILE A 879 6.73 8.08 10.30
C ILE A 879 5.35 7.61 10.73
N ALA A 880 4.60 7.00 9.81
CA ALA A 880 3.17 6.76 10.00
C ALA A 880 2.77 5.29 9.82
N GLU A 881 1.89 4.78 10.67
CA GLU A 881 1.18 3.51 10.41
C GLU A 881 2.09 2.27 10.22
N ASN A 882 3.35 2.33 10.65
CA ASN A 882 4.29 1.22 10.48
C ASN A 882 4.04 0.13 11.53
N VAL A 883 4.31 -1.12 11.16
CA VAL A 883 4.34 -2.26 12.07
C VAL A 883 5.78 -2.66 12.29
N ILE A 884 6.28 -2.44 13.50
CA ILE A 884 7.65 -2.75 13.88
C ILE A 884 7.63 -3.94 14.83
N ARG A 885 8.41 -4.97 14.51
CA ARG A 885 8.48 -6.21 15.29
C ARG A 885 9.92 -6.56 15.59
N ASP A 886 10.16 -7.01 16.82
CA ASP A 886 11.43 -7.63 17.18
C ASP A 886 12.61 -6.67 16.92
N ALA A 887 12.42 -5.36 17.06
CA ALA A 887 13.46 -4.38 16.78
C ALA A 887 14.61 -4.51 17.79
N VAL A 888 15.84 -4.27 17.34
CA VAL A 888 17.04 -4.47 18.15
C VAL A 888 17.27 -5.97 18.45
N TRP A 889 16.96 -6.85 17.49
CA TRP A 889 16.87 -8.31 17.68
C TRP A 889 18.18 -8.95 18.17
N ALA A 890 19.34 -8.49 17.71
CA ALA A 890 20.63 -9.11 18.09
C ALA A 890 21.18 -8.56 19.41
N ASN A 891 20.48 -8.81 20.51
CA ASN A 891 21.04 -8.75 21.87
C ASN A 891 21.98 -9.96 22.15
N GLY A 892 22.90 -10.25 21.22
CA GLY A 892 23.79 -11.41 21.29
C GLY A 892 24.89 -11.49 20.22
N ASP A 893 24.94 -10.55 19.27
CA ASP A 893 26.15 -10.40 18.44
C ASP A 893 27.23 -9.65 19.23
N SER A 894 28.48 -10.00 19.01
CA SER A 894 29.64 -9.62 19.81
C SER A 894 30.13 -8.18 19.60
N ASP A 895 29.37 -7.35 18.88
CA ASP A 895 29.70 -5.94 18.65
C ASP A 895 28.94 -5.03 19.65
N PRO A 896 29.61 -4.55 20.72
CA PRO A 896 29.00 -3.69 21.73
C PRO A 896 28.70 -2.26 21.24
N GLU A 897 29.10 -1.87 20.02
CA GLU A 897 28.82 -0.52 19.48
C GLU A 897 27.52 -0.41 18.67
N THR A 898 26.89 -1.52 18.24
CA THR A 898 25.84 -1.46 17.20
C THR A 898 24.43 -1.98 17.56
N SER A 899 24.20 -2.67 18.67
CA SER A 899 22.83 -3.13 19.04
C SER A 899 22.35 -2.76 20.45
N ALA A 900 23.21 -2.71 21.46
CA ALA A 900 22.76 -2.61 22.85
C ALA A 900 22.15 -1.24 23.27
N SER A 901 22.21 -0.21 22.42
CA SER A 901 21.81 1.17 22.78
C SER A 901 20.68 1.77 21.91
N HIS A 902 20.43 1.24 20.72
CA HIS A 902 19.43 1.80 19.81
C HIS A 902 18.00 1.52 20.31
N PRO A 903 17.04 2.44 20.10
CA PRO A 903 15.61 2.19 20.25
C PRO A 903 15.02 1.55 18.98
N ALA A 904 13.72 1.24 18.98
CA ALA A 904 13.01 0.88 17.75
C ALA A 904 12.92 2.06 16.76
N ILE A 905 12.62 3.28 17.24
CA ILE A 905 12.66 4.51 16.43
C ILE A 905 13.58 5.52 17.10
N MET A 906 14.52 6.10 16.35
CA MET A 906 15.47 7.09 16.85
C MET A 906 15.45 8.35 16.00
N LEU A 907 15.41 9.51 16.66
CA LEU A 907 15.62 10.81 16.05
C LEU A 907 16.85 11.48 16.68
N TYR A 908 17.72 12.08 15.88
CA TYR A 908 18.97 12.69 16.36
C TYR A 908 19.43 13.85 15.47
N GLY A 909 19.95 14.92 16.05
CA GLY A 909 20.60 16.00 15.32
C GLY A 909 22.01 16.32 15.84
N ARG A 910 22.85 16.88 14.98
CA ARG A 910 24.09 17.58 15.37
C ARG A 910 23.85 19.09 15.51
N THR A 911 24.66 19.76 16.31
CA THR A 911 24.45 21.18 16.68
C THR A 911 24.38 22.13 15.49
N ASP A 912 25.13 21.85 14.44
CA ASP A 912 25.21 22.66 13.22
C ASP A 912 24.21 22.23 12.12
N PHE A 913 23.60 21.06 12.26
CA PHE A 913 22.55 20.55 11.38
C PHE A 913 21.47 19.89 12.23
N PRO A 914 20.64 20.68 12.94
CA PRO A 914 19.61 20.15 13.81
C PRO A 914 18.55 19.39 13.01
N GLY A 915 17.79 18.55 13.70
CA GLY A 915 16.58 17.95 13.15
C GLY A 915 15.34 18.71 13.59
N CYS A 916 14.37 18.98 12.73
CA CYS A 916 13.12 19.60 13.17
C CYS A 916 11.88 19.04 12.48
N ASP A 917 10.70 19.29 13.03
CA ASP A 917 9.42 19.01 12.38
C ASP A 917 9.25 17.54 11.97
N ALA A 918 9.02 16.68 12.97
CA ALA A 918 8.75 15.26 12.72
C ALA A 918 7.46 14.80 13.39
N ILE A 919 6.66 14.03 12.65
CA ILE A 919 5.44 13.40 13.13
C ILE A 919 5.62 11.88 13.13
N ILE A 920 5.46 11.28 14.30
CA ILE A 920 5.47 9.84 14.51
C ILE A 920 4.06 9.45 14.94
N ASN A 921 3.27 8.90 14.02
CA ASN A 921 1.84 8.66 14.26
C ASN A 921 1.35 7.25 13.91
N ASN A 922 0.45 6.71 14.74
CA ASN A 922 -0.26 5.44 14.48
C ASN A 922 0.67 4.23 14.23
N ASN A 923 1.91 4.25 14.75
CA ASN A 923 2.83 3.13 14.60
C ASN A 923 2.54 2.06 15.66
N ARG A 924 2.73 0.79 15.30
CA ARG A 924 2.57 -0.36 16.20
C ARG A 924 3.92 -1.01 16.43
N LEU A 925 4.46 -0.81 17.64
CA LEU A 925 5.75 -1.33 18.07
C LEU A 925 5.53 -2.53 18.97
N TYR A 926 5.89 -3.71 18.48
CA TYR A 926 5.84 -4.97 19.20
C TYR A 926 7.24 -5.46 19.49
N ILE A 927 7.54 -5.69 20.77
CA ILE A 927 8.77 -6.36 21.20
C ILE A 927 10.01 -5.61 20.67
N ALA A 928 10.36 -4.50 21.31
CA ALA A 928 11.66 -3.88 21.10
C ALA A 928 12.58 -4.30 22.23
N TYR A 929 13.75 -4.85 21.91
CA TYR A 929 14.70 -5.37 22.91
C TYR A 929 15.47 -4.28 23.66
N ASN A 930 15.13 -3.01 23.44
CA ASN A 930 15.60 -1.88 24.23
C ASN A 930 14.47 -0.85 24.42
N ARG A 931 14.65 0.39 23.93
CA ARG A 931 13.65 1.47 24.04
C ARG A 931 12.70 1.46 22.84
N GLY A 932 11.48 2.00 23.02
CA GLY A 932 10.51 2.17 21.94
C GLY A 932 10.92 3.31 21.01
N VAL A 933 10.72 4.55 21.43
CA VAL A 933 11.17 5.75 20.69
C VAL A 933 12.18 6.55 21.50
N VAL A 934 13.23 7.05 20.85
CA VAL A 934 14.13 8.07 21.40
C VAL A 934 14.01 9.37 20.60
N ILE A 935 13.66 10.45 21.29
CA ILE A 935 13.77 11.81 20.77
C ILE A 935 15.11 12.36 21.25
N GLY A 936 16.13 12.25 20.41
CA GLY A 936 17.51 12.55 20.75
C GLY A 936 17.86 14.03 20.70
N SER A 937 19.13 14.32 20.92
CA SER A 937 19.63 15.69 21.07
C SER A 937 19.53 16.51 19.78
N GLN A 938 19.42 17.84 19.92
CA GLN A 938 19.36 18.80 18.81
C GLN A 938 18.19 18.53 17.86
N THR A 939 17.05 18.12 18.43
CA THR A 939 15.79 17.95 17.73
C THR A 939 14.78 19.01 18.16
N TYR A 940 13.91 19.44 17.25
CA TYR A 940 12.94 20.51 17.47
C TYR A 940 11.56 20.14 16.94
N ASP A 941 10.48 20.55 17.60
CA ASP A 941 9.10 20.41 17.11
C ASP A 941 8.72 18.96 16.74
N ILE A 942 8.77 18.06 17.73
CA ILE A 942 8.52 16.63 17.52
C ILE A 942 7.14 16.23 18.07
N ILE A 943 6.33 15.55 17.25
CA ILE A 943 4.99 15.08 17.64
C ILE A 943 4.94 13.56 17.59
N LEU A 944 4.61 12.93 18.72
CA LEU A 944 4.36 11.49 18.83
C LEU A 944 2.90 11.28 19.20
N LYS A 945 2.09 10.76 18.29
CA LYS A 945 0.65 10.57 18.54
C LYS A 945 0.09 9.21 18.14
N ASP A 946 -0.90 8.72 18.88
CA ASP A 946 -1.66 7.51 18.52
C ASP A 946 -0.81 6.23 18.34
N ASN A 947 0.40 6.17 18.89
CA ASN A 947 1.26 5.01 18.73
C ASN A 947 0.93 3.94 19.76
N TYR A 948 1.10 2.67 19.38
CA TYR A 948 0.91 1.50 20.23
C TYR A 948 2.24 0.84 20.56
N PHE A 949 2.54 0.72 21.85
CA PHE A 949 3.75 0.11 22.38
C PHE A 949 3.40 -1.16 23.16
N GLN A 950 3.98 -2.29 22.77
CA GLN A 950 3.80 -3.57 23.46
C GLN A 950 5.13 -4.27 23.70
N GLY A 951 5.39 -4.68 24.94
CA GLY A 951 6.51 -5.57 25.25
C GLY A 951 7.87 -4.92 25.02
N ILE A 952 7.99 -3.61 25.27
CA ILE A 952 9.24 -2.86 25.15
C ILE A 952 10.10 -3.19 26.39
N THR A 953 11.31 -3.72 26.22
CA THR A 953 12.09 -4.25 27.35
C THR A 953 12.66 -3.16 28.28
N SER A 954 12.79 -1.92 27.80
CA SER A 954 13.31 -0.79 28.56
C SER A 954 12.27 0.32 28.70
N THR A 955 12.53 1.50 28.16
CA THR A 955 11.65 2.67 28.22
C THR A 955 10.77 2.77 26.97
N GLY A 956 9.49 3.09 27.13
CA GLY A 956 8.58 3.32 26.01
C GLY A 956 9.05 4.50 25.14
N ILE A 957 9.00 5.73 25.68
CA ILE A 957 9.53 6.94 25.04
C ILE A 957 10.62 7.57 25.91
N TYR A 958 11.78 7.85 25.33
CA TYR A 958 12.89 8.52 26.00
C TYR A 958 13.24 9.82 25.25
N ALA A 959 12.98 10.96 25.88
CA ALA A 959 13.32 12.27 25.33
C ALA A 959 14.59 12.81 26.00
N ASN A 960 15.59 13.16 25.20
CA ASN A 960 16.86 13.67 25.68
C ASN A 960 17.46 14.70 24.71
N GLY A 961 17.33 15.98 25.06
CA GLY A 961 17.94 17.07 24.30
C GLY A 961 17.09 17.58 23.13
N THR A 962 15.78 17.34 23.19
CA THR A 962 14.79 17.93 22.28
C THR A 962 14.29 19.28 22.80
N THR A 963 13.89 20.16 21.89
CA THR A 963 13.23 21.44 22.18
C THR A 963 11.85 21.42 21.55
N ASP A 964 10.79 21.63 22.35
CA ASP A 964 9.40 21.55 21.87
C ASP A 964 9.00 20.14 21.41
N ALA A 965 8.22 19.44 22.23
CA ALA A 965 7.73 18.10 21.89
C ALA A 965 6.33 17.82 22.46
N GLN A 966 5.57 17.00 21.73
CA GLN A 966 4.22 16.57 22.09
C GLN A 966 4.11 15.05 22.06
N ILE A 967 3.57 14.46 23.14
CA ILE A 967 3.35 13.03 23.31
C ILE A 967 1.87 12.80 23.62
N LEU A 968 1.09 12.46 22.60
CA LEU A 968 -0.37 12.53 22.61
C LEU A 968 -1.01 11.15 22.36
N ASP A 969 -2.00 10.77 23.16
CA ASP A 969 -2.91 9.65 22.86
C ASP A 969 -2.23 8.30 22.55
N ASN A 970 -1.01 8.10 23.03
CA ASN A 970 -0.28 6.85 22.82
C ASN A 970 -0.74 5.79 23.83
N THR A 971 -0.70 4.52 23.41
CA THR A 971 -1.03 3.37 24.24
C THR A 971 0.20 2.56 24.56
N PHE A 972 0.44 2.30 25.83
CA PHE A 972 1.58 1.55 26.34
C PHE A 972 1.10 0.32 27.10
N ASN A 973 1.67 -0.83 26.79
CA ASN A 973 1.40 -2.06 27.50
C ASN A 973 2.68 -2.88 27.67
N GLU A 974 2.90 -3.41 28.87
CA GLU A 974 4.04 -4.27 29.20
C GLU A 974 5.39 -3.60 28.89
N ILE A 975 5.60 -2.41 29.47
CA ILE A 975 6.86 -1.67 29.33
C ILE A 975 7.78 -2.04 30.48
N GLY A 976 9.00 -2.49 30.16
CA GLY A 976 9.93 -3.09 31.11
C GLY A 976 10.42 -2.13 32.20
N SER A 977 10.48 -0.83 31.92
CA SER A 977 10.83 0.22 32.88
C SER A 977 9.83 1.40 32.78
N TYR A 978 10.29 2.62 32.50
CA TYR A 978 9.43 3.81 32.38
C TYR A 978 8.55 3.75 31.13
N ALA A 979 7.29 4.19 31.25
CA ALA A 979 6.50 4.46 30.05
C ALA A 979 7.14 5.63 29.27
N MET A 980 7.49 6.69 30.00
CA MET A 980 8.12 7.89 29.45
C MET A 980 9.23 8.39 30.38
N PHE A 981 10.32 8.85 29.79
CA PHE A 981 11.44 9.45 30.51
C PHE A 981 11.90 10.72 29.80
N ILE A 982 11.77 11.85 30.50
CA ILE A 982 12.17 13.18 30.01
C ILE A 982 13.45 13.60 30.73
N ASP A 983 14.57 13.60 30.01
CA ASP A 983 15.88 13.90 30.56
C ASP A 983 16.11 15.41 30.76
N ASN A 984 17.18 15.77 31.48
CA ASN A 984 17.51 17.14 31.86
C ASN A 984 17.95 18.03 30.69
N ALA A 985 18.31 17.47 29.55
CA ALA A 985 18.73 18.23 28.38
C ALA A 985 17.54 18.79 27.57
N CYS A 986 16.31 18.34 27.85
CA CYS A 986 15.12 18.82 27.16
C CYS A 986 14.80 20.28 27.50
N GLN A 987 14.35 21.03 26.49
CA GLN A 987 14.09 22.48 26.52
C GLN A 987 12.74 22.81 25.87
N GLY A 988 12.32 24.09 25.93
CA GLY A 988 11.08 24.54 25.29
C GLY A 988 9.82 24.02 25.98
N ASN A 989 8.80 23.72 25.19
CA ASN A 989 7.47 23.31 25.67
C ASN A 989 7.29 21.79 25.52
N MET A 990 6.88 21.12 26.60
CA MET A 990 6.57 19.69 26.58
C MET A 990 5.08 19.48 26.88
N LEU A 991 4.35 18.81 25.99
CA LEU A 991 2.97 18.41 26.21
C LEU A 991 2.86 16.88 26.23
N ILE A 992 2.33 16.32 27.33
CA ILE A 992 2.10 14.89 27.48
C ILE A 992 0.63 14.68 27.83
N ALA A 993 -0.18 14.26 26.86
CA ALA A 993 -1.63 14.19 27.06
C ALA A 993 -2.32 12.94 26.49
N GLY A 994 -3.38 12.49 27.16
CA GLY A 994 -4.30 11.47 26.63
C GLY A 994 -3.75 10.03 26.59
N ASN A 995 -2.55 9.79 27.08
CA ASN A 995 -1.88 8.49 26.94
C ASN A 995 -2.50 7.42 27.87
N GLN A 996 -2.61 6.19 27.38
CA GLN A 996 -3.05 5.01 28.14
C GLN A 996 -1.85 4.15 28.52
N LEU A 997 -1.62 3.96 29.83
CA LEU A 997 -0.42 3.34 30.37
C LEU A 997 -0.80 2.09 31.19
N THR A 998 -0.50 0.91 30.68
CA THR A 998 -0.85 -0.35 31.35
C THR A 998 0.39 -1.20 31.60
N ASN A 999 0.47 -1.85 32.78
CA ASN A 999 1.52 -2.84 33.07
C ASN A 999 2.95 -2.28 32.88
N ILE A 1000 3.22 -1.15 33.51
CA ILE A 1000 4.52 -0.47 33.50
C ILE A 1000 5.43 -1.09 34.57
N ASN A 1001 6.75 -1.06 34.37
CA ASN A 1001 7.75 -1.85 35.11
C ASN A 1001 7.56 -3.37 34.94
N ALA A 1002 7.26 -3.85 33.73
CA ALA A 1002 7.00 -5.27 33.46
C ALA A 1002 8.20 -6.19 33.77
N ASN A 1003 9.43 -5.65 33.81
CA ASN A 1003 10.61 -6.39 34.26
C ASN A 1003 10.65 -6.61 35.78
N ASN A 1004 9.72 -5.99 36.51
CA ASN A 1004 9.62 -6.01 37.96
C ASN A 1004 10.97 -5.68 38.62
N THR A 1005 11.62 -4.62 38.12
CA THR A 1005 12.88 -4.17 38.71
C THR A 1005 12.63 -3.81 40.17
N THR A 1006 13.50 -4.28 41.08
CA THR A 1006 13.34 -4.09 42.54
C THR A 1006 13.55 -2.65 42.99
N THR A 1007 13.96 -1.77 42.07
CA THR A 1007 14.04 -0.33 42.24
C THR A 1007 12.68 0.28 41.98
N TYR A 1008 12.20 1.08 42.92
CA TYR A 1008 11.05 1.95 42.70
C TYR A 1008 11.31 2.82 41.45
N ILE A 1009 10.41 2.77 40.47
CA ILE A 1009 10.45 3.61 39.27
C ILE A 1009 9.17 4.44 39.15
N ASP A 1010 9.24 5.59 38.48
CA ASP A 1010 8.07 6.39 38.13
C ASP A 1010 7.43 5.86 36.84
N VAL A 1011 6.13 6.10 36.63
CA VAL A 1011 5.50 5.79 35.32
C VAL A 1011 5.99 6.78 34.26
N ILE A 1012 5.86 8.07 34.58
CA ILE A 1012 6.39 9.20 33.80
C ILE A 1012 7.49 9.87 34.63
N ASN A 1013 8.73 9.73 34.19
CA ASN A 1013 9.88 10.37 34.84
C ASN A 1013 10.23 11.69 34.14
N VAL A 1014 10.43 12.76 34.93
CA VAL A 1014 10.83 14.07 34.43
C VAL A 1014 11.94 14.58 35.35
N ARG A 1015 13.18 14.60 34.83
CA ARG A 1015 14.33 14.95 35.67
C ARG A 1015 14.25 16.39 36.20
N SER A 1016 14.60 16.50 37.48
CA SER A 1016 14.60 17.73 38.31
C SER A 1016 15.32 18.96 37.76
N ASN A 1017 16.27 18.77 36.85
CA ASN A 1017 17.07 19.85 36.25
C ASN A 1017 16.80 20.02 34.75
N SER A 1018 15.64 19.58 34.24
CA SER A 1018 15.31 19.87 32.84
C SER A 1018 15.13 21.37 32.62
N ALA A 1019 15.55 21.83 31.44
CA ALA A 1019 15.50 23.23 31.05
C ALA A 1019 14.22 23.58 30.28
N LEU A 1020 13.13 22.83 30.55
CA LEU A 1020 11.81 23.07 29.97
C LEU A 1020 11.27 24.43 30.41
N ALA A 1021 10.78 25.21 29.45
CA ALA A 1021 10.08 26.46 29.69
C ALA A 1021 8.69 26.20 30.29
N THR A 1022 7.97 25.23 29.72
CA THR A 1022 6.67 24.74 30.21
C THR A 1022 6.59 23.23 30.09
N ILE A 1023 5.88 22.60 31.02
CA ILE A 1023 5.47 21.21 30.90
C ILE A 1023 4.00 21.07 31.29
N GLU A 1024 3.21 20.48 30.42
CA GLU A 1024 1.83 20.08 30.68
C GLU A 1024 1.72 18.55 30.64
N ILE A 1025 1.15 17.97 31.69
CA ILE A 1025 0.85 16.53 31.76
C ILE A 1025 -0.63 16.38 32.13
N SER A 1026 -1.48 16.06 31.15
CA SER A 1026 -2.94 16.05 31.34
C SER A 1026 -3.63 14.81 30.78
N ASN A 1027 -4.73 14.38 31.39
CA ASN A 1027 -5.59 13.29 30.86
C ASN A 1027 -4.88 11.95 30.56
N ASN A 1028 -3.73 11.66 31.17
CA ASN A 1028 -3.10 10.35 31.07
C ASN A 1028 -3.76 9.38 32.05
N ASN A 1029 -3.91 8.12 31.65
CA ASN A 1029 -4.55 7.10 32.46
C ASN A 1029 -3.56 5.96 32.71
N TYR A 1030 -3.45 5.52 33.95
CA TYR A 1030 -2.54 4.45 34.34
C TYR A 1030 -3.20 3.36 35.17
N ASP A 1031 -2.96 2.11 34.76
CA ASP A 1031 -3.43 0.90 35.43
C ASP A 1031 -2.32 -0.17 35.46
N ASN A 1032 -2.21 -0.91 36.56
CA ASN A 1032 -1.20 -1.97 36.70
C ASN A 1032 -1.80 -3.23 37.34
N PRO A 1033 -2.71 -3.91 36.62
CA PRO A 1033 -3.41 -5.08 37.14
C PRO A 1033 -2.45 -6.23 37.47
N ALA A 1034 -1.27 -6.28 36.86
CA ALA A 1034 -0.23 -7.26 37.14
C ALA A 1034 0.49 -7.04 38.50
N GLY A 1035 0.31 -5.87 39.12
CA GLY A 1035 0.85 -5.56 40.45
C GLY A 1035 2.35 -5.26 40.46
N TYR A 1036 2.93 -4.74 39.38
CA TYR A 1036 4.33 -4.31 39.39
C TYR A 1036 4.55 -3.12 40.33
N ILE A 1037 5.72 -3.09 40.97
CA ILE A 1037 6.05 -2.07 41.96
C ILE A 1037 6.36 -0.74 41.25
N MET A 1038 5.70 0.33 41.68
CA MET A 1038 6.00 1.70 41.26
C MET A 1038 6.36 2.56 42.46
N GLU A 1039 7.22 3.57 42.27
CA GLU A 1039 7.44 4.62 43.27
C GLU A 1039 6.25 5.57 43.30
N ARG A 1040 5.96 6.14 42.14
CA ARG A 1040 4.99 7.21 41.93
C ARG A 1040 4.47 7.13 40.50
N TYR A 1041 3.37 7.84 40.28
CA TYR A 1041 2.84 8.01 38.96
C TYR A 1041 3.66 9.02 38.13
N ILE A 1042 3.99 10.17 38.72
CA ILE A 1042 4.84 11.22 38.13
C ILE A 1042 5.94 11.59 39.15
N GLU A 1043 7.16 11.86 38.69
CA GLU A 1043 8.28 12.26 39.54
C GLU A 1043 7.98 13.56 40.35
N ASN A 1044 8.41 13.60 41.62
CA ASN A 1044 8.17 14.70 42.58
C ASN A 1044 9.10 15.93 42.39
N HIS A 1045 9.91 15.95 41.33
CA HIS A 1045 10.83 17.03 41.04
C HIS A 1045 10.53 17.66 39.68
N LEU A 1046 9.31 18.15 39.52
CA LEU A 1046 9.01 18.95 38.34
C LEU A 1046 9.94 20.17 38.32
N PRO A 1047 10.45 20.56 37.14
CA PRO A 1047 11.38 21.67 37.02
C PRO A 1047 10.76 22.94 37.60
N ALA A 1048 11.60 23.93 37.94
CA ALA A 1048 11.15 25.30 38.20
C ALA A 1048 10.67 26.00 36.90
N ALA A 1049 10.02 25.26 36.00
CA ALA A 1049 9.37 25.76 34.81
C ALA A 1049 8.37 26.86 35.19
N GLN A 1050 8.18 27.85 34.32
CA GLN A 1050 7.35 29.02 34.62
C GLN A 1050 5.87 28.66 34.83
N SER A 1051 5.44 27.54 34.26
CA SER A 1051 4.12 26.95 34.47
C SER A 1051 4.18 25.43 34.33
N THR A 1052 3.77 24.72 35.38
CA THR A 1052 3.57 23.27 35.38
C THR A 1052 2.08 23.00 35.63
N LEU A 1053 1.42 22.36 34.67
CA LEU A 1053 -0.01 22.00 34.77
C LEU A 1053 -0.15 20.48 34.78
N ILE A 1054 -0.74 19.94 35.85
CA ILE A 1054 -1.11 18.53 35.95
C ILE A 1054 -2.59 18.45 36.25
N ASN A 1055 -3.38 17.97 35.29
CA ASN A 1055 -4.84 17.94 35.38
C ASN A 1055 -5.41 16.61 34.89
N ASN A 1056 -6.44 16.12 35.59
CA ASN A 1056 -7.28 14.99 35.17
C ASN A 1056 -6.54 13.68 34.88
N THR A 1057 -5.38 13.49 35.50
CA THR A 1057 -4.56 12.29 35.37
C THR A 1057 -5.00 11.27 36.44
N THR A 1058 -5.42 10.07 36.04
CA THR A 1058 -6.00 9.07 36.95
C THR A 1058 -5.09 7.86 37.14
N SER A 1059 -4.96 7.38 38.39
CA SER A 1059 -4.38 6.08 38.73
C SER A 1059 -5.37 5.28 39.57
N THR A 1060 -5.57 4.02 39.21
CA THR A 1060 -6.45 3.07 39.92
C THR A 1060 -5.75 2.35 41.08
N SER A 1061 -4.41 2.33 41.10
CA SER A 1061 -3.63 1.45 41.97
C SER A 1061 -2.75 2.15 43.01
N GLU A 1062 -2.38 3.42 42.84
CA GLU A 1062 -1.44 4.13 43.73
C GLU A 1062 -1.83 5.62 43.92
N PRO A 1063 -1.44 6.28 45.03
CA PRO A 1063 -1.68 7.70 45.21
C PRO A 1063 -0.96 8.52 44.14
N ILE A 1064 -1.73 9.36 43.44
CA ILE A 1064 -1.30 10.16 42.29
C ILE A 1064 -0.17 11.15 42.66
N TRP A 1065 -0.04 11.52 43.94
CA TRP A 1065 0.96 12.47 44.47
C TRP A 1065 1.26 12.21 45.96
N GLN A 1066 2.53 12.24 46.36
CA GLN A 1066 2.93 12.65 47.73
C GLN A 1066 3.56 14.03 47.61
N ALA A 1067 2.81 15.07 47.99
CA ALA A 1067 3.32 16.43 48.05
C ALA A 1067 4.60 16.52 48.92
N PRO A 1068 5.53 17.45 48.63
CA PRO A 1068 6.47 17.92 49.65
C PRO A 1068 5.75 18.50 50.87
#